data_AF-A0A1Y1CEK9-F1
#
_entry.id   AF-A0A1Y1CEK9-F1
#
_cell.length_a   1.000
_cell.length_b   1.000
_cell.length_c   1.000
_cell.angle_alpha   90.00
_cell.angle_beta   90.00
_cell.angle_gamma   90.00
#
_symmetry.space_group_name_H-M   'P 1'
#
loop_
_entity.id
_entity.type
_entity.pdbx_description
1 polymer ?
#
loop_
_entity_poly.entity_id
_entity_poly.type
_entity_poly.pdbx_seq_one_letter_code
_entity_poly.pdbx_strand_id
1 'polypeptide(L)'
;MKFVYPVDPKNGNDKYPFYLKGASNRTGYYPIGRMNTWHGGIHYEGSNPIKAIADGKIIAYRVPEKYFEDTANFNGKYSNAFVLIQHDYVSPKELKMTFYSLYNHLSSFEEMQTKTFPKIYKIDSYTVADTANDSNKKVKGVRIRLTQSGGSVLATAPKGKTLTIKETNKEKTRWKVQYTTPLGKVIEGYAYALKENGKFSFDHETGKVLEEPDTDIDGDLGANLREKAEKDSDVKQLLPRGTSIEIDEKDQGKTGWLKVKKMDGKSLTGYCHTDGLTIVDVLTLTNEDLDQVKNVCIEVKAGDIIGYAGLNGFEKKKEHRCAHVEVFTPDDVTPFLTNVNMDGDKNNNFAKLSEGSELKKKFSLKLITNTPVKKTGKTTLAYIEVEVDNLEVIVDDRDTELPNTYASDIYTFSDESDATRLTNFNKIVGDIAKIGDTVKLNKKLEGEQRRVTYLDDNKGLRFWVKNEDIEEKTLNFTVQLAFTDEVSDQTTGVSSVSSYRAQNRAVDTAVAVANPPVATTTNESKTYFRLNKDVLEIYLISPDDENTNTKIVVDTIVNIKEGKTYKDKDDKEWYYIEPIGLQKNGVAINYKGLISKDDLGDLFSAYDWTKFGFEVKEDATNTYIYNFDNKEPFFADVCAIVDEDEDGILETYELQRALNNHYAAEKLSHLVCKHHNEWAYGGQYLSGLTAELEQFYTKAIEKDADGKALANQQELDAIKQERKDAFEAKVKQLAIWEDIEVRESSYRTKFINGALMTSPVTMGGYLTYKAGKWIYERMAYGDKKEEAIPLSPFPIANPVVYHFHPVAFVEQMMRMRVISAEEAKVRAYMRMLRIGEGTGEIIKSFDEKTNKVIYVTNDFEKGYTTAFGGNKISDLSDHPRKNYGGSSAAGAYQVMTYTWDDTNLSLKREKHNINSFSKESQDKFCIVLMKYHAGCSEFIDLIIKGEIEKATRKCGSRIWASLPCKGDNSRYKFKGKPQPATPMKDVLEHFEKFYNDELEGKTNMHLKNGFLNEFGYDY
;
A
#
# COMPACT_ATOMS: atom_id res chain seq x y z
N MET A 1 -6.53 -11.98 4.43
CA MET A 1 -6.35 -12.24 2.98
C MET A 1 -6.46 -10.94 2.19
N LYS A 2 -5.58 -10.70 1.20
CA LYS A 2 -5.61 -9.52 0.32
C LYS A 2 -6.53 -9.79 -0.88
N PHE A 3 -7.32 -8.78 -1.26
CA PHE A 3 -8.21 -8.78 -2.43
C PHE A 3 -7.92 -7.60 -3.37
N VAL A 4 -7.84 -7.83 -4.66
CA VAL A 4 -7.66 -6.78 -5.67
C VAL A 4 -8.63 -6.99 -6.82
N TYR A 5 -8.93 -5.93 -7.55
CA TYR A 5 -9.69 -6.07 -8.79
C TYR A 5 -8.89 -6.88 -9.82
N PRO A 6 -9.55 -7.72 -10.64
CA PRO A 6 -8.88 -8.52 -11.66
C PRO A 6 -8.31 -7.68 -12.81
N VAL A 7 -8.77 -6.43 -12.94
CA VAL A 7 -8.25 -5.43 -13.89
C VAL A 7 -8.11 -4.10 -13.16
N ASP A 8 -7.07 -3.33 -13.47
CA ASP A 8 -6.90 -2.00 -12.88
C ASP A 8 -8.04 -1.08 -13.32
N PRO A 9 -8.72 -0.41 -12.38
CA PRO A 9 -9.81 0.47 -12.71
C PRO A 9 -9.27 1.79 -13.32
N LYS A 10 -9.98 2.35 -14.29
CA LYS A 10 -9.41 3.29 -15.28
C LYS A 10 -8.82 4.60 -14.73
N ASN A 11 -9.31 5.13 -13.60
CA ASN A 11 -8.87 6.41 -13.02
C ASN A 11 -8.90 6.38 -11.47
N GLY A 12 -7.78 6.18 -10.79
CA GLY A 12 -7.68 6.06 -9.32
C GLY A 12 -8.12 7.26 -8.44
N ASN A 13 -9.13 8.04 -8.84
CA ASN A 13 -9.69 9.21 -8.17
C ASN A 13 -11.23 9.36 -8.34
N ASP A 14 -11.95 8.35 -8.81
CA ASP A 14 -13.38 8.51 -9.09
C ASP A 14 -14.20 8.60 -7.80
N LYS A 15 -14.92 9.72 -7.63
CA LYS A 15 -15.83 10.01 -6.50
C LYS A 15 -17.15 9.24 -6.56
N TYR A 16 -17.34 8.41 -7.57
CA TYR A 16 -18.46 7.48 -7.71
C TYR A 16 -18.02 6.11 -7.20
N PRO A 17 -18.91 5.19 -6.77
CA PRO A 17 -18.52 3.82 -6.45
C PRO A 17 -17.88 3.20 -7.71
N PHE A 18 -16.56 3.24 -7.76
CA PHE A 18 -15.80 3.40 -8.99
C PHE A 18 -15.78 2.12 -9.84
N TYR A 19 -16.26 2.27 -11.07
CA TYR A 19 -16.69 1.23 -12.01
C TYR A 19 -18.03 0.59 -11.59
N LEU A 20 -19.05 0.72 -12.43
CA LEU A 20 -20.39 0.12 -12.35
C LEU A 20 -20.36 -1.42 -12.41
N LYS A 21 -19.53 -2.06 -11.59
CA LYS A 21 -19.47 -3.50 -11.36
C LYS A 21 -19.25 -4.31 -12.65
N GLY A 22 -18.31 -3.91 -13.52
CA GLY A 22 -17.98 -4.62 -14.78
C GLY A 22 -18.69 -4.12 -16.06
N ALA A 23 -19.53 -3.09 -15.94
CA ALA A 23 -20.68 -2.80 -16.80
C ALA A 23 -20.55 -2.27 -18.25
N SER A 24 -19.36 -2.18 -18.85
CA SER A 24 -19.32 -1.92 -20.31
C SER A 24 -18.92 -3.18 -21.07
N ASN A 25 -19.54 -4.29 -20.72
CA ASN A 25 -19.51 -5.50 -21.50
C ASN A 25 -20.66 -5.45 -22.52
N ARG A 26 -20.31 -5.75 -23.77
CA ARG A 26 -21.22 -5.94 -24.90
C ARG A 26 -21.76 -7.37 -24.91
N THR A 27 -21.15 -8.26 -24.12
CA THR A 27 -21.43 -9.70 -24.04
C THR A 27 -21.15 -10.23 -22.63
N GLY A 28 -21.95 -11.19 -22.15
CA GLY A 28 -21.72 -11.88 -20.87
C GLY A 28 -22.03 -11.04 -19.62
N TYR A 29 -23.30 -11.06 -19.19
CA TYR A 29 -23.87 -10.23 -18.13
C TYR A 29 -24.26 -11.09 -16.92
N TYR A 30 -23.84 -10.72 -15.71
CA TYR A 30 -24.26 -11.40 -14.50
C TYR A 30 -25.67 -10.97 -14.06
N PRO A 31 -26.56 -11.89 -13.64
CA PRO A 31 -26.44 -13.34 -13.69
C PRO A 31 -27.04 -13.96 -14.98
N ILE A 32 -27.70 -13.16 -15.82
CA ILE A 32 -28.35 -13.60 -17.05
C ILE A 32 -27.95 -12.68 -18.21
N GLY A 33 -27.40 -13.29 -19.26
CA GLY A 33 -26.98 -12.65 -20.48
C GLY A 33 -28.06 -12.56 -21.55
N ARG A 34 -27.62 -12.16 -22.74
CA ARG A 34 -28.45 -12.00 -23.93
C ARG A 34 -29.19 -13.30 -24.26
N MET A 35 -30.41 -13.18 -24.78
CA MET A 35 -31.26 -14.33 -25.14
C MET A 35 -31.55 -15.24 -23.94
N ASN A 36 -31.68 -14.64 -22.75
CA ASN A 36 -32.06 -15.32 -21.52
C ASN A 36 -31.09 -16.45 -21.12
N THR A 37 -29.79 -16.27 -21.35
CA THR A 37 -28.77 -17.31 -21.05
C THR A 37 -28.17 -17.10 -19.67
N TRP A 38 -28.09 -18.16 -18.87
CA TRP A 38 -27.36 -18.15 -17.60
C TRP A 38 -25.89 -17.74 -17.81
N HIS A 39 -25.38 -16.89 -16.94
CA HIS A 39 -24.00 -16.40 -16.99
C HIS A 39 -23.47 -16.15 -15.57
N GLY A 40 -22.61 -17.05 -15.08
CA GLY A 40 -22.14 -17.04 -13.69
C GLY A 40 -21.10 -15.95 -13.37
N GLY A 41 -20.57 -15.28 -14.40
CA GLY A 41 -19.46 -14.33 -14.28
C GLY A 41 -19.69 -13.02 -15.02
N ILE A 42 -18.62 -12.34 -15.38
CA ILE A 42 -18.64 -11.11 -16.20
C ILE A 42 -17.50 -11.12 -17.21
N HIS A 43 -17.63 -10.34 -18.28
CA HIS A 43 -16.56 -10.15 -19.26
C HIS A 43 -15.82 -8.82 -19.03
N TYR A 44 -14.49 -8.89 -18.92
CA TYR A 44 -13.63 -7.72 -18.99
C TYR A 44 -13.14 -7.51 -20.42
N GLU A 45 -13.68 -6.50 -21.10
CA GLU A 45 -13.31 -6.17 -22.47
C GLU A 45 -11.97 -5.43 -22.57
N GLY A 46 -11.24 -5.70 -23.66
CA GLY A 46 -10.01 -4.99 -24.01
C GLY A 46 -8.78 -5.92 -24.03
N SER A 47 -7.62 -5.35 -23.75
CA SER A 47 -6.33 -6.07 -23.77
C SER A 47 -5.51 -5.87 -22.50
N ASN A 48 -6.18 -5.46 -21.42
CA ASN A 48 -5.54 -5.27 -20.13
C ASN A 48 -5.05 -6.61 -19.55
N PRO A 49 -3.97 -6.59 -18.76
CA PRO A 49 -3.57 -7.76 -17.97
C PRO A 49 -4.70 -8.16 -17.03
N ILE A 50 -4.93 -9.47 -16.91
CA ILE A 50 -5.86 -10.07 -15.96
C ILE A 50 -5.06 -10.55 -14.75
N LYS A 51 -5.54 -10.18 -13.55
CA LYS A 51 -4.87 -10.42 -12.28
C LYS A 51 -5.65 -11.40 -11.41
N ALA A 52 -4.92 -12.19 -10.62
CA ALA A 52 -5.50 -12.97 -9.54
C ALA A 52 -6.18 -12.03 -8.52
N ILE A 53 -7.45 -12.28 -8.19
CA ILE A 53 -8.22 -11.41 -7.30
C ILE A 53 -7.78 -11.52 -5.85
N ALA A 54 -7.20 -12.65 -5.46
CA ALA A 54 -6.73 -12.93 -4.11
C ALA A 54 -5.58 -13.93 -4.12
N ASP A 55 -4.89 -14.05 -2.99
CA ASP A 55 -3.90 -15.11 -2.79
C ASP A 55 -4.57 -16.49 -2.98
N GLY A 56 -3.88 -17.46 -3.57
CA GLY A 56 -4.49 -18.77 -3.81
C GLY A 56 -3.53 -19.77 -4.43
N LYS A 57 -4.08 -20.88 -4.91
CA LYS A 57 -3.37 -21.89 -5.67
C LYS A 57 -4.06 -22.09 -7.02
N ILE A 58 -3.33 -21.89 -8.11
CA ILE A 58 -3.78 -22.35 -9.43
C ILE A 58 -3.83 -23.87 -9.37
N ILE A 59 -5.02 -24.43 -9.53
CA ILE A 59 -5.25 -25.88 -9.50
C ILE A 59 -5.34 -26.48 -10.90
N ALA A 60 -5.74 -25.68 -11.90
CA ALA A 60 -5.78 -26.08 -13.29
C ALA A 60 -5.59 -24.88 -14.23
N TYR A 61 -4.99 -25.12 -15.40
CA TYR A 61 -5.00 -24.17 -16.52
C TYR A 61 -5.01 -24.91 -17.86
N ARG A 62 -5.34 -24.19 -18.94
CA ARG A 62 -5.16 -24.63 -20.33
C ARG A 62 -4.67 -23.47 -21.18
N VAL A 63 -3.72 -23.72 -22.07
CA VAL A 63 -3.24 -22.75 -23.06
C VAL A 63 -3.34 -23.38 -24.45
N PRO A 64 -4.16 -22.84 -25.36
CA PRO A 64 -4.23 -23.35 -26.71
C PRO A 64 -3.05 -22.87 -27.54
N GLU A 65 -2.62 -23.67 -28.52
CA GLU A 65 -1.57 -23.25 -29.46
C GLU A 65 -2.03 -21.98 -30.22
N LYS A 66 -3.24 -22.04 -30.76
CA LYS A 66 -3.86 -21.00 -31.59
C LYS A 66 -5.31 -20.74 -31.17
N TYR A 67 -5.88 -19.65 -31.66
CA TYR A 67 -7.32 -19.42 -31.50
C TYR A 67 -8.13 -20.41 -32.34
N PHE A 68 -9.25 -20.85 -31.79
CA PHE A 68 -10.24 -21.65 -32.49
C PHE A 68 -11.06 -20.76 -33.42
N GLU A 69 -11.54 -21.33 -34.52
CA GLU A 69 -12.48 -20.69 -35.43
C GLU A 69 -13.89 -21.23 -35.16
N ASP A 70 -14.85 -20.31 -35.05
CA ASP A 70 -16.27 -20.63 -34.92
C ASP A 70 -16.77 -21.22 -36.25
N THR A 71 -17.42 -22.38 -36.18
CA THR A 71 -17.87 -23.12 -37.36
C THR A 71 -19.15 -22.54 -37.97
N ALA A 72 -19.81 -21.60 -37.29
CA ALA A 72 -20.92 -20.85 -37.87
C ALA A 72 -20.45 -19.88 -38.95
N ASN A 73 -21.34 -19.53 -39.88
CA ASN A 73 -21.10 -18.70 -41.07
C ASN A 73 -20.82 -17.20 -40.79
N PHE A 74 -20.02 -16.91 -39.75
CA PHE A 74 -19.44 -15.61 -39.49
C PHE A 74 -17.94 -15.66 -39.19
N ASN A 75 -17.32 -16.84 -39.05
CA ASN A 75 -15.87 -17.04 -38.86
C ASN A 75 -15.30 -16.19 -37.69
N GLY A 76 -15.96 -16.21 -36.53
CA GLY A 76 -15.41 -15.60 -35.32
C GLY A 76 -14.22 -16.41 -34.78
N LYS A 77 -13.30 -15.77 -34.06
CA LYS A 77 -12.22 -16.49 -33.36
C LYS A 77 -12.45 -16.45 -31.87
N TYR A 78 -12.20 -17.57 -31.19
CA TYR A 78 -12.33 -17.64 -29.74
C TYR A 78 -11.20 -18.41 -29.10
N SER A 79 -11.00 -18.17 -27.80
CA SER A 79 -10.05 -18.88 -26.98
C SER A 79 -10.75 -19.76 -25.97
N ASN A 80 -10.20 -20.94 -25.74
CA ASN A 80 -10.55 -21.82 -24.64
C ASN A 80 -9.47 -21.86 -23.54
N ALA A 81 -8.52 -20.90 -23.59
CA ALA A 81 -7.50 -20.74 -22.58
C ALA A 81 -8.13 -20.31 -21.24
N PHE A 82 -7.76 -20.98 -20.16
CA PHE A 82 -8.24 -20.63 -18.83
C PHE A 82 -7.20 -20.82 -17.74
N VAL A 83 -7.42 -20.14 -16.61
CA VAL A 83 -6.75 -20.36 -15.33
C VAL A 83 -7.82 -20.50 -14.24
N LEU A 84 -7.72 -21.53 -13.42
CA LEU A 84 -8.61 -21.79 -12.28
C LEU A 84 -7.81 -21.75 -10.97
N ILE A 85 -8.24 -20.90 -10.05
CA ILE A 85 -7.58 -20.68 -8.75
C ILE A 85 -8.50 -21.11 -7.62
N GLN A 86 -8.00 -21.94 -6.71
CA GLN A 86 -8.63 -22.21 -5.42
C GLN A 86 -8.10 -21.22 -4.37
N HIS A 87 -9.01 -20.66 -3.59
CA HIS A 87 -8.75 -19.75 -2.49
C HIS A 87 -9.33 -20.30 -1.19
N ASP A 88 -8.60 -20.12 -0.09
CA ASP A 88 -9.05 -20.50 1.25
C ASP A 88 -9.12 -19.24 2.11
N TYR A 89 -10.34 -18.80 2.41
CA TYR A 89 -10.59 -17.68 3.29
C TYR A 89 -10.86 -18.16 4.73
N VAL A 90 -10.33 -17.42 5.69
CA VAL A 90 -10.61 -17.60 7.13
C VAL A 90 -10.92 -16.22 7.74
N SER A 91 -12.07 -16.10 8.39
CA SER A 91 -12.48 -14.89 9.10
C SER A 91 -11.73 -14.75 10.44
N PRO A 92 -11.75 -13.56 11.09
CA PRO A 92 -11.14 -13.37 12.41
C PRO A 92 -11.60 -14.34 13.50
N LYS A 93 -12.86 -14.78 13.45
CA LYS A 93 -13.47 -15.79 14.34
C LYS A 93 -13.59 -17.16 13.66
N GLU A 94 -12.61 -17.49 12.82
CA GLU A 94 -12.36 -18.82 12.25
C GLU A 94 -13.48 -19.41 11.35
N LEU A 95 -14.37 -18.58 10.81
CA LEU A 95 -15.27 -19.03 9.74
C LEU A 95 -14.46 -19.26 8.47
N LYS A 96 -14.52 -20.47 7.92
CA LYS A 96 -13.75 -20.87 6.73
C LYS A 96 -14.67 -20.94 5.52
N MET A 97 -14.14 -20.55 4.36
CA MET A 97 -14.80 -20.71 3.07
C MET A 97 -13.75 -21.00 2.01
N THR A 98 -13.89 -22.11 1.30
CA THR A 98 -13.16 -22.33 0.05
C THR A 98 -13.96 -21.74 -1.09
N PHE A 99 -13.35 -20.87 -1.89
CA PHE A 99 -13.97 -20.35 -3.10
C PHE A 99 -12.98 -20.44 -4.26
N TYR A 100 -13.50 -20.35 -5.48
CA TYR A 100 -12.75 -20.45 -6.71
C TYR A 100 -12.90 -19.17 -7.51
N SER A 101 -11.84 -18.82 -8.24
CA SER A 101 -11.93 -17.84 -9.31
C SER A 101 -11.49 -18.46 -10.63
N LEU A 102 -12.34 -18.33 -11.65
CA LEU A 102 -12.09 -18.82 -12.99
C LEU A 102 -11.87 -17.64 -13.93
N TYR A 103 -10.82 -17.75 -14.74
CA TYR A 103 -10.44 -16.75 -15.74
C TYR A 103 -10.39 -17.44 -17.10
N ASN A 104 -11.38 -17.20 -17.95
CA ASN A 104 -11.53 -17.85 -19.24
C ASN A 104 -11.34 -16.86 -20.41
N HIS A 105 -11.24 -17.39 -21.63
CA HIS A 105 -10.94 -16.65 -22.85
C HIS A 105 -9.60 -15.90 -22.80
N LEU A 106 -8.57 -16.48 -22.18
CA LEU A 106 -7.24 -15.88 -22.13
C LEU A 106 -6.50 -16.01 -23.47
N SER A 107 -5.37 -15.32 -23.65
CA SER A 107 -4.62 -15.30 -24.92
C SER A 107 -4.01 -16.67 -25.26
N SER A 108 -3.89 -16.98 -26.55
CA SER A 108 -3.24 -18.20 -27.04
C SER A 108 -1.71 -18.14 -26.91
N PHE A 109 -1.05 -19.30 -27.04
CA PHE A 109 0.41 -19.39 -27.04
C PHE A 109 1.05 -18.55 -28.16
N GLU A 110 0.57 -18.70 -29.40
CA GLU A 110 1.07 -17.95 -30.56
C GLU A 110 1.00 -16.43 -30.33
N GLU A 111 -0.09 -15.94 -29.72
CA GLU A 111 -0.20 -14.52 -29.42
C GLU A 111 0.79 -14.10 -28.33
N MET A 112 0.90 -14.89 -27.25
CA MET A 112 1.83 -14.60 -26.15
C MET A 112 3.29 -14.53 -26.60
N GLN A 113 3.69 -15.33 -27.60
CA GLN A 113 5.03 -15.27 -28.20
C GLN A 113 5.36 -13.90 -28.81
N THR A 114 4.37 -13.21 -29.37
CA THR A 114 4.55 -11.87 -29.97
C THR A 114 4.47 -10.73 -28.97
N LYS A 115 3.95 -11.01 -27.76
CA LYS A 115 3.74 -10.03 -26.70
C LYS A 115 4.60 -10.36 -25.49
N THR A 116 3.99 -10.96 -24.46
CA THR A 116 4.68 -11.37 -23.25
C THR A 116 3.91 -12.51 -22.60
N PHE A 117 4.65 -13.45 -22.02
CA PHE A 117 4.08 -14.51 -21.20
C PHE A 117 3.88 -14.00 -19.76
N PRO A 118 2.70 -14.27 -19.15
CA PRO A 118 2.50 -14.17 -17.71
C PRO A 118 3.61 -14.89 -16.92
N LYS A 119 3.95 -14.35 -15.74
CA LYS A 119 4.99 -14.94 -14.88
C LYS A 119 4.70 -16.37 -14.46
N ILE A 120 3.42 -16.76 -14.40
CA ILE A 120 3.01 -18.12 -14.08
C ILE A 120 3.52 -19.18 -15.09
N TYR A 121 3.92 -18.73 -16.28
CA TYR A 121 4.51 -19.58 -17.33
C TYR A 121 6.03 -19.38 -17.47
N LYS A 122 6.67 -18.71 -16.51
CA LYS A 122 8.10 -18.39 -16.54
C LYS A 122 8.77 -18.78 -15.23
N ILE A 123 10.05 -19.12 -15.32
CA ILE A 123 10.92 -19.26 -14.16
C ILE A 123 12.25 -18.53 -14.40
N ASP A 124 12.80 -17.96 -13.34
CA ASP A 124 14.12 -17.36 -13.38
C ASP A 124 15.20 -18.46 -13.44
N SER A 125 16.02 -18.44 -14.48
CA SER A 125 17.26 -19.21 -14.55
C SER A 125 18.44 -18.33 -14.16
N TYR A 126 19.28 -18.82 -13.23
CA TYR A 126 20.43 -18.10 -12.71
C TYR A 126 21.72 -18.73 -13.22
N THR A 127 22.53 -17.92 -13.90
CA THR A 127 23.88 -18.29 -14.31
C THR A 127 24.88 -17.28 -13.77
N VAL A 128 26.12 -17.71 -13.53
CA VAL A 128 27.20 -16.76 -13.20
C VAL A 128 27.49 -15.93 -14.45
N ALA A 129 27.41 -14.60 -14.32
CA ALA A 129 27.57 -13.68 -15.43
C ALA A 129 28.95 -13.80 -16.08
N ASP A 130 29.02 -13.66 -17.41
CA ASP A 130 30.29 -13.61 -18.13
C ASP A 130 31.15 -12.40 -17.76
N THR A 131 30.55 -11.39 -17.12
CA THR A 131 31.21 -10.19 -16.60
C THR A 131 31.64 -10.31 -15.14
N ALA A 132 31.34 -11.42 -14.45
CA ALA A 132 31.66 -11.60 -13.04
C ALA A 132 33.18 -11.62 -12.81
N ASN A 133 33.70 -10.72 -11.98
CA ASN A 133 35.14 -10.42 -11.86
C ASN A 133 35.75 -10.80 -10.51
N ASP A 134 35.03 -11.52 -9.65
CA ASP A 134 35.62 -11.98 -8.40
C ASP A 134 36.77 -12.95 -8.68
N SER A 135 37.80 -12.89 -7.83
CA SER A 135 38.94 -13.80 -7.84
C SER A 135 39.31 -14.13 -6.39
N ASN A 136 39.42 -15.41 -6.06
CA ASN A 136 39.61 -15.86 -4.67
C ASN A 136 41.03 -16.34 -4.36
N LYS A 137 41.93 -16.34 -5.34
CA LYS A 137 43.28 -16.84 -5.15
C LYS A 137 44.28 -15.89 -5.76
N LYS A 138 45.08 -15.26 -4.90
CA LYS A 138 46.36 -14.71 -5.31
C LYS A 138 47.38 -15.83 -5.26
N VAL A 139 47.98 -16.14 -6.40
CA VAL A 139 49.04 -17.15 -6.51
C VAL A 139 50.37 -16.46 -6.77
N LYS A 140 51.45 -17.09 -6.30
CA LYS A 140 52.79 -16.62 -6.60
C LYS A 140 53.26 -17.23 -7.91
N GLY A 141 53.84 -16.44 -8.81
CA GLY A 141 54.16 -16.93 -10.15
C GLY A 141 54.54 -15.83 -11.12
N VAL A 142 54.51 -16.17 -12.41
CA VAL A 142 54.78 -15.24 -13.52
C VAL A 142 53.46 -14.66 -14.02
N ARG A 143 53.36 -13.32 -14.01
CA ARG A 143 52.20 -12.58 -14.53
C ARG A 143 52.12 -12.67 -16.05
N ILE A 144 50.91 -12.93 -16.55
CA ILE A 144 50.52 -12.89 -17.96
C ILE A 144 49.64 -11.65 -18.12
N ARG A 145 50.05 -10.73 -19.00
CA ARG A 145 49.38 -9.43 -19.21
C ARG A 145 48.69 -9.36 -20.56
N LEU A 146 47.63 -8.56 -20.65
CA LEU A 146 46.86 -8.38 -21.89
C LEU A 146 47.71 -7.83 -23.04
N THR A 147 48.60 -6.88 -22.75
CA THR A 147 49.43 -6.20 -23.75
C THR A 147 50.92 -6.33 -23.43
N GLN A 148 51.74 -6.14 -24.46
CA GLN A 148 53.20 -6.23 -24.34
C GLN A 148 53.77 -5.16 -23.40
N SER A 149 53.16 -3.98 -23.27
CA SER A 149 53.56 -2.93 -22.30
C SER A 149 52.34 -2.33 -21.59
N GLY A 150 52.42 -2.16 -20.27
CA GLY A 150 51.39 -1.50 -19.45
C GLY A 150 50.04 -2.23 -19.26
N GLY A 151 49.79 -3.37 -19.89
CA GLY A 151 48.49 -4.06 -19.83
C GLY A 151 48.14 -4.64 -18.45
N SER A 152 46.84 -4.78 -18.19
CA SER A 152 46.29 -5.45 -17.01
C SER A 152 46.76 -6.91 -16.92
N VAL A 153 46.88 -7.44 -15.70
CA VAL A 153 47.22 -8.83 -15.47
C VAL A 153 45.98 -9.68 -15.74
N LEU A 154 46.12 -10.68 -16.61
CA LEU A 154 45.07 -11.64 -16.94
C LEU A 154 45.13 -12.89 -16.07
N ALA A 155 46.33 -13.33 -15.71
CA ALA A 155 46.59 -14.53 -14.90
C ALA A 155 48.01 -14.51 -14.35
N THR A 156 48.28 -15.38 -13.38
CA THR A 156 49.61 -15.63 -12.83
C THR A 156 49.85 -17.13 -12.82
N ALA A 157 50.87 -17.56 -13.55
CA ALA A 157 51.22 -18.97 -13.66
C ALA A 157 52.23 -19.37 -12.56
N PRO A 158 51.87 -20.29 -11.64
CA PRO A 158 52.77 -20.72 -10.56
C PRO A 158 54.00 -21.47 -11.06
N LYS A 159 55.04 -21.52 -10.23
CA LYS A 159 56.27 -22.26 -10.55
C LYS A 159 55.97 -23.73 -10.83
N GLY A 160 56.62 -24.27 -11.86
CA GLY A 160 56.44 -25.62 -12.35
C GLY A 160 55.27 -25.81 -13.33
N LYS A 161 54.35 -24.84 -13.48
CA LYS A 161 53.36 -24.86 -14.57
C LYS A 161 54.01 -24.53 -15.90
N THR A 162 53.38 -24.96 -16.98
CA THR A 162 53.91 -24.80 -18.35
C THR A 162 53.10 -23.77 -19.10
N LEU A 163 53.79 -22.77 -19.65
CA LEU A 163 53.26 -21.79 -20.59
C LEU A 163 53.50 -22.28 -22.01
N THR A 164 52.46 -22.28 -22.84
CA THR A 164 52.65 -22.54 -24.27
C THR A 164 53.18 -21.26 -24.92
N ILE A 165 54.42 -21.30 -25.40
CA ILE A 165 55.05 -20.15 -26.06
C ILE A 165 54.43 -19.95 -27.45
N LYS A 166 53.95 -18.73 -27.72
CA LYS A 166 53.31 -18.36 -29.00
C LYS A 166 54.17 -17.41 -29.86
N GLU A 167 55.30 -16.92 -29.34
CA GLU A 167 56.20 -16.00 -30.04
C GLU A 167 57.62 -16.57 -30.14
N THR A 168 58.28 -16.39 -31.29
CA THR A 168 59.60 -16.96 -31.61
C THR A 168 60.75 -15.94 -31.59
N ASN A 169 60.46 -14.65 -31.36
CA ASN A 169 61.48 -13.60 -31.32
C ASN A 169 62.14 -13.54 -29.93
N LYS A 170 63.35 -14.11 -29.84
CA LYS A 170 64.11 -14.26 -28.59
C LYS A 170 64.73 -12.96 -28.05
N GLU A 171 64.70 -11.86 -28.80
CA GLU A 171 65.32 -10.58 -28.41
C GLU A 171 64.42 -9.72 -27.51
N LYS A 172 63.14 -10.10 -27.34
CA LYS A 172 62.18 -9.36 -26.51
C LYS A 172 62.21 -9.83 -25.06
N THR A 173 62.07 -8.89 -24.12
CA THR A 173 61.98 -9.19 -22.68
C THR A 173 60.61 -9.74 -22.24
N ARG A 174 59.57 -9.56 -23.06
CA ARG A 174 58.21 -10.10 -22.86
C ARG A 174 57.77 -10.91 -24.06
N TRP A 175 57.25 -12.11 -23.80
CA TRP A 175 56.93 -13.09 -24.83
C TRP A 175 55.43 -13.36 -24.82
N LYS A 176 54.82 -13.49 -26.01
CA LYS A 176 53.44 -13.95 -26.11
C LYS A 176 53.34 -15.42 -25.69
N VAL A 177 52.47 -15.69 -24.72
CA VAL A 177 52.26 -17.02 -24.13
C VAL A 177 50.78 -17.33 -24.03
N GLN A 178 50.47 -18.61 -23.99
CA GLN A 178 49.15 -19.15 -23.66
C GLN A 178 49.26 -19.97 -22.37
N TYR A 179 48.32 -19.81 -21.47
CA TYR A 179 48.25 -20.50 -20.18
C TYR A 179 46.85 -21.02 -19.92
N THR A 180 46.76 -22.24 -19.41
CA THR A 180 45.51 -22.82 -18.94
C THR A 180 45.43 -22.69 -17.43
N THR A 181 44.42 -21.99 -16.94
CA THR A 181 44.18 -21.76 -15.50
C THR A 181 43.79 -23.07 -14.79
N PRO A 182 43.79 -23.10 -13.44
CA PRO A 182 43.33 -24.26 -12.68
C PRO A 182 41.93 -24.77 -13.05
N LEU A 183 40.98 -23.88 -13.39
CA LEU A 183 39.64 -24.27 -13.87
C LEU A 183 39.57 -24.58 -15.37
N GLY A 184 40.71 -24.65 -16.08
CA GLY A 184 40.76 -25.06 -17.47
C GLY A 184 40.55 -23.94 -18.50
N LYS A 185 40.48 -22.67 -18.06
CA LYS A 185 40.34 -21.53 -18.98
C LYS A 185 41.66 -21.26 -19.69
N VAL A 186 41.62 -21.16 -21.02
CA VAL A 186 42.79 -20.80 -21.83
C VAL A 186 42.90 -19.27 -21.91
N ILE A 187 44.04 -18.73 -21.51
CA ILE A 187 44.36 -17.30 -21.52
C ILE A 187 45.56 -17.08 -22.42
N GLU A 188 45.45 -16.12 -23.34
CA GLU A 188 46.58 -15.65 -24.14
C GLU A 188 46.98 -14.24 -23.73
N GLY A 189 48.28 -14.01 -23.56
CA GLY A 189 48.83 -12.72 -23.18
C GLY A 189 50.35 -12.69 -23.26
N TYR A 190 50.97 -11.79 -22.51
CA TYR A 190 52.41 -11.56 -22.53
C TYR A 190 53.02 -11.76 -21.14
N ALA A 191 54.07 -12.58 -21.04
CA ALA A 191 54.80 -12.86 -19.80
C ALA A 191 56.26 -12.37 -19.88
N TYR A 192 56.84 -11.94 -18.75
CA TYR A 192 58.23 -11.47 -18.70
C TYR A 192 59.20 -12.66 -18.69
N ALA A 193 59.98 -12.82 -19.76
CA ALA A 193 60.90 -13.95 -19.89
C ALA A 193 62.18 -13.73 -19.09
N LEU A 194 62.75 -12.52 -19.08
CA LEU A 194 64.10 -12.25 -18.54
C LEU A 194 64.07 -11.06 -17.57
N LYS A 195 64.43 -11.23 -16.29
CA LYS A 195 64.50 -10.12 -15.30
C LYS A 195 65.76 -9.26 -15.47
N GLU A 196 65.75 -8.07 -14.86
CA GLU A 196 66.89 -7.12 -14.78
C GLU A 196 68.17 -7.72 -14.16
N ASN A 197 68.06 -8.82 -13.42
CA ASN A 197 69.19 -9.55 -12.83
C ASN A 197 69.71 -10.72 -13.71
N GLY A 198 69.24 -10.83 -14.96
CA GLY A 198 69.68 -11.82 -15.93
C GLY A 198 69.09 -13.23 -15.77
N LYS A 199 68.17 -13.47 -14.83
CA LYS A 199 67.49 -14.77 -14.66
C LYS A 199 66.20 -14.85 -15.48
N PHE A 200 65.93 -16.04 -16.02
CA PHE A 200 64.69 -16.33 -16.74
C PHE A 200 63.55 -16.69 -15.78
N SER A 201 62.38 -16.07 -15.95
CA SER A 201 61.20 -16.36 -15.13
C SER A 201 60.53 -17.69 -15.51
N PHE A 202 60.66 -18.11 -16.77
CA PHE A 202 60.22 -19.40 -17.29
C PHE A 202 61.23 -19.89 -18.35
N ASP A 203 61.33 -21.21 -18.51
CA ASP A 203 62.18 -21.85 -19.49
C ASP A 203 61.65 -21.60 -20.91
N HIS A 204 62.49 -21.01 -21.75
CA HIS A 204 62.12 -20.59 -23.10
C HIS A 204 61.93 -21.72 -24.13
N GLU A 205 62.39 -22.95 -23.85
CA GLU A 205 62.24 -24.11 -24.75
C GLU A 205 61.04 -24.96 -24.32
N THR A 206 60.88 -25.15 -23.01
CA THR A 206 59.85 -26.02 -22.45
C THR A 206 58.62 -25.26 -21.96
N GLY A 207 58.71 -23.93 -21.78
CA GLY A 207 57.63 -23.09 -21.24
C GLY A 207 57.45 -23.20 -19.73
N LYS A 208 58.27 -24.01 -19.04
CA LYS A 208 58.11 -24.28 -17.61
C LYS A 208 58.45 -23.07 -16.77
N VAL A 209 57.53 -22.60 -15.93
CA VAL A 209 57.76 -21.48 -15.00
C VAL A 209 58.80 -21.89 -13.95
N LEU A 210 59.84 -21.07 -13.80
CA LEU A 210 61.01 -21.37 -12.97
C LEU A 210 61.01 -20.61 -11.63
N GLU A 211 60.33 -19.47 -11.59
CA GLU A 211 60.29 -18.57 -10.44
C GLU A 211 58.87 -18.14 -10.06
N GLU A 212 58.72 -17.59 -8.85
CA GLU A 212 57.45 -17.05 -8.34
C GLU A 212 57.59 -15.56 -7.96
N PRO A 213 57.94 -14.68 -8.92
CA PRO A 213 58.36 -13.32 -8.64
C PRO A 213 57.24 -12.38 -8.18
N ASP A 214 56.01 -12.67 -8.59
CA ASP A 214 54.85 -11.81 -8.36
C ASP A 214 53.78 -12.58 -7.57
N THR A 215 52.91 -11.86 -6.87
CA THR A 215 51.69 -12.42 -6.23
C THR A 215 50.48 -11.70 -6.80
N ASP A 216 49.65 -12.41 -7.58
CA ASP A 216 48.50 -11.83 -8.27
C ASP A 216 47.42 -12.88 -8.59
N ILE A 217 46.33 -12.48 -9.25
CA ILE A 217 45.23 -13.39 -9.61
C ILE A 217 45.73 -14.59 -10.44
N ASP A 218 45.20 -15.78 -10.18
CA ASP A 218 45.50 -17.01 -10.94
C ASP A 218 44.87 -17.04 -12.34
N GLY A 219 43.93 -16.13 -12.61
CA GLY A 219 43.24 -15.95 -13.88
C GLY A 219 41.84 -16.55 -13.95
N ASP A 220 41.44 -17.27 -12.90
CA ASP A 220 40.07 -17.75 -12.75
C ASP A 220 39.18 -16.62 -12.21
N LEU A 221 38.13 -16.30 -12.97
CA LEU A 221 37.16 -15.25 -12.66
C LEU A 221 35.76 -15.84 -12.58
N GLY A 222 34.93 -15.24 -11.73
CA GLY A 222 33.59 -15.73 -11.48
C GLY A 222 32.86 -14.89 -10.44
N ALA A 223 31.92 -15.51 -9.74
CA ALA A 223 31.21 -14.91 -8.63
C ALA A 223 31.53 -15.64 -7.31
N ASN A 224 31.70 -14.89 -6.23
CA ASN A 224 32.01 -15.46 -4.93
C ASN A 224 30.78 -16.08 -4.27
N LEU A 225 30.90 -17.36 -3.90
CA LEU A 225 29.98 -18.01 -2.98
C LEU A 225 30.49 -17.83 -1.55
N ARG A 226 29.75 -17.09 -0.72
CA ARG A 226 30.11 -16.76 0.65
C ARG A 226 29.35 -17.56 1.68
N GLU A 227 29.86 -17.62 2.91
CA GLU A 227 29.18 -18.30 4.01
C GLU A 227 27.91 -17.56 4.48
N LYS A 228 27.95 -16.22 4.52
CA LYS A 228 26.87 -15.33 4.97
C LYS A 228 26.51 -14.32 3.89
N ALA A 229 25.32 -13.74 4.00
CA ALA A 229 24.75 -12.75 3.09
C ALA A 229 25.38 -11.34 3.25
N GLU A 230 26.71 -11.26 3.27
CA GLU A 230 27.46 -10.04 3.57
C GLU A 230 28.77 -9.98 2.76
N LYS A 231 29.21 -8.76 2.39
CA LYS A 231 30.37 -8.54 1.52
C LYS A 231 31.69 -9.06 2.07
N ASP A 232 31.88 -8.94 3.38
CA ASP A 232 33.14 -9.28 4.06
C ASP A 232 33.14 -10.71 4.63
N SER A 233 32.09 -11.49 4.39
CA SER A 233 32.02 -12.90 4.80
C SER A 233 33.07 -13.75 4.10
N ASP A 234 33.53 -14.79 4.79
CA ASP A 234 34.42 -15.79 4.23
C ASP A 234 33.87 -16.38 2.93
N VAL A 235 34.77 -16.51 1.95
CA VAL A 235 34.44 -17.04 0.63
C VAL A 235 34.64 -18.56 0.64
N LYS A 236 33.56 -19.31 0.43
CA LYS A 236 33.59 -20.77 0.35
C LYS A 236 34.28 -21.23 -0.94
N GLN A 237 33.88 -20.65 -2.07
CA GLN A 237 34.49 -20.94 -3.36
C GLN A 237 34.15 -19.87 -4.41
N LEU A 238 34.92 -19.88 -5.51
CA LEU A 238 34.62 -19.13 -6.72
C LEU A 238 33.69 -19.97 -7.61
N LEU A 239 32.56 -19.41 -8.00
CA LEU A 239 31.66 -20.00 -8.99
C LEU A 239 32.12 -19.55 -10.38
N PRO A 240 32.53 -20.46 -11.28
CA PRO A 240 33.04 -20.07 -12.60
C PRO A 240 31.98 -19.35 -13.44
N ARG A 241 32.39 -18.46 -14.34
CA ARG A 241 31.49 -17.83 -15.33
C ARG A 241 30.72 -18.87 -16.15
N GLY A 242 29.47 -18.57 -16.47
CA GLY A 242 28.56 -19.45 -17.21
C GLY A 242 28.02 -20.64 -16.41
N THR A 243 28.43 -20.82 -15.15
CA THR A 243 27.93 -21.91 -14.30
C THR A 243 26.46 -21.69 -13.96
N SER A 244 25.64 -22.73 -14.11
CA SER A 244 24.23 -22.69 -13.69
C SER A 244 24.10 -22.99 -12.20
N ILE A 245 23.31 -22.17 -11.52
CA ILE A 245 23.07 -22.27 -10.09
C ILE A 245 21.58 -22.25 -9.78
N GLU A 246 21.18 -22.96 -8.73
CA GLU A 246 19.81 -22.90 -8.21
C GLU A 246 19.79 -21.99 -6.99
N ILE A 247 18.94 -20.97 -7.03
CA ILE A 247 18.70 -20.04 -5.93
C ILE A 247 17.55 -20.55 -5.06
N ASP A 248 17.67 -20.37 -3.75
CA ASP A 248 16.61 -20.62 -2.78
C ASP A 248 15.33 -19.90 -3.23
N GLU A 249 14.21 -20.60 -3.30
CA GLU A 249 12.91 -20.08 -3.76
C GLU A 249 12.56 -18.72 -3.12
N LYS A 250 12.92 -18.54 -1.84
CA LYS A 250 12.67 -17.30 -1.10
C LYS A 250 13.47 -16.11 -1.61
N ASP A 251 14.58 -16.35 -2.30
CA ASP A 251 15.52 -15.35 -2.79
C ASP A 251 15.37 -15.13 -4.31
N GLN A 252 14.58 -15.94 -5.01
CA GLN A 252 14.32 -15.74 -6.44
C GLN A 252 13.60 -14.41 -6.69
N GLY A 253 13.96 -13.72 -7.78
CA GLY A 253 13.47 -12.38 -8.13
C GLY A 253 13.98 -11.24 -7.25
N LYS A 254 14.78 -11.53 -6.20
CA LYS A 254 15.37 -10.50 -5.34
C LYS A 254 16.71 -9.99 -5.89
N THR A 255 17.12 -8.83 -5.40
CA THR A 255 18.45 -8.26 -5.64
C THR A 255 19.29 -8.27 -4.37
N GLY A 256 20.61 -8.34 -4.50
CA GLY A 256 21.54 -8.44 -3.37
C GLY A 256 22.12 -9.83 -3.19
N TRP A 257 22.26 -10.30 -1.94
CA TRP A 257 22.81 -11.62 -1.64
C TRP A 257 21.73 -12.70 -1.75
N LEU A 258 21.85 -13.56 -2.76
CA LEU A 258 20.95 -14.69 -2.99
C LEU A 258 21.57 -15.97 -2.45
N LYS A 259 20.77 -16.78 -1.75
CA LYS A 259 21.22 -18.06 -1.26
C LYS A 259 21.23 -19.10 -2.38
N VAL A 260 22.41 -19.63 -2.69
CA VAL A 260 22.58 -20.76 -3.61
C VAL A 260 22.26 -22.06 -2.87
N LYS A 261 21.51 -22.96 -3.51
CA LYS A 261 21.17 -24.31 -3.04
C LYS A 261 21.95 -25.39 -3.77
N LYS A 262 22.12 -25.25 -5.09
CA LYS A 262 22.81 -26.21 -5.95
C LYS A 262 23.67 -25.50 -6.99
N MET A 263 24.72 -26.19 -7.42
CA MET A 263 25.57 -25.81 -8.55
C MET A 263 25.74 -27.04 -9.44
N ASP A 264 25.38 -26.92 -10.71
CA ASP A 264 25.34 -28.05 -11.66
C ASP A 264 24.62 -29.29 -11.09
N GLY A 265 23.51 -29.09 -10.38
CA GLY A 265 22.70 -30.17 -9.77
C GLY A 265 23.27 -30.78 -8.48
N LYS A 266 24.46 -30.37 -8.03
CA LYS A 266 25.05 -30.82 -6.77
C LYS A 266 24.73 -29.84 -5.64
N SER A 267 24.34 -30.38 -4.49
CA SER A 267 24.04 -29.58 -3.29
C SER A 267 25.26 -28.77 -2.87
N LEU A 268 25.08 -27.45 -2.88
CA LEU A 268 26.10 -26.47 -2.56
C LEU A 268 25.41 -25.24 -1.99
N THR A 269 25.62 -25.01 -0.70
CA THR A 269 24.98 -23.90 0.00
C THR A 269 25.94 -22.74 0.28
N GLY A 270 25.44 -21.52 0.10
CA GLY A 270 26.15 -20.27 0.40
C GLY A 270 25.39 -19.10 -0.20
N TYR A 271 26.01 -17.91 -0.20
CA TYR A 271 25.40 -16.69 -0.71
C TYR A 271 26.21 -16.10 -1.85
N CYS A 272 25.55 -15.78 -2.96
CA CYS A 272 26.14 -15.12 -4.12
C CYS A 272 25.43 -13.78 -4.37
N HIS A 273 26.17 -12.72 -4.66
CA HIS A 273 25.57 -11.42 -4.95
C HIS A 273 25.00 -11.38 -6.37
N THR A 274 23.85 -10.73 -6.57
CA THR A 274 23.18 -10.62 -7.88
C THR A 274 24.03 -9.95 -8.95
N ASP A 275 24.94 -9.05 -8.58
CA ASP A 275 25.84 -8.37 -9.54
C ASP A 275 26.78 -9.35 -10.27
N GLY A 276 27.01 -10.54 -9.70
CA GLY A 276 27.80 -11.60 -10.31
C GLY A 276 26.97 -12.57 -11.16
N LEU A 277 25.66 -12.34 -11.31
CA LEU A 277 24.73 -13.28 -11.93
C LEU A 277 24.04 -12.68 -13.17
N THR A 278 23.69 -13.55 -14.10
CA THR A 278 22.75 -13.28 -15.19
C THR A 278 21.47 -14.04 -14.91
N ILE A 279 20.34 -13.34 -14.97
CA ILE A 279 19.01 -13.89 -14.72
C ILE A 279 18.27 -13.89 -16.06
N VAL A 280 17.74 -15.03 -16.47
CA VAL A 280 16.99 -15.19 -17.72
C VAL A 280 15.66 -15.85 -17.44
N ASP A 281 14.57 -15.26 -17.93
CA ASP A 281 13.25 -15.89 -17.93
C ASP A 281 13.27 -17.12 -18.86
N VAL A 282 13.01 -18.30 -18.30
CA VAL A 282 12.80 -19.53 -19.07
C VAL A 282 11.31 -19.82 -19.10
N LEU A 283 10.77 -20.02 -20.30
CA LEU A 283 9.38 -20.40 -20.49
C LEU A 283 9.15 -21.84 -20.00
N THR A 284 8.07 -22.05 -19.25
CA THR A 284 7.72 -23.36 -18.69
C THR A 284 6.74 -24.15 -19.56
N LEU A 285 6.11 -23.52 -20.55
CA LEU A 285 5.21 -24.17 -21.50
C LEU A 285 6.02 -24.87 -22.59
N THR A 286 5.81 -26.16 -22.76
CA THR A 286 6.30 -26.93 -23.93
C THR A 286 5.20 -27.11 -24.97
N ASN A 287 5.56 -27.47 -26.20
CA ASN A 287 4.56 -27.77 -27.24
C ASN A 287 3.64 -28.94 -26.84
N GLU A 288 4.13 -29.89 -26.05
CA GLU A 288 3.35 -31.02 -25.53
C GLU A 288 2.35 -30.60 -24.43
N ASP A 289 2.52 -29.39 -23.88
CA ASP A 289 1.64 -28.85 -22.86
C ASP A 289 0.42 -28.11 -23.40
N LEU A 290 0.45 -27.74 -24.68
CA LEU A 290 -0.60 -26.96 -25.33
C LEU A 290 -1.86 -27.80 -25.57
N ASP A 291 -2.99 -27.12 -25.66
CA ASP A 291 -4.33 -27.67 -25.96
C ASP A 291 -4.85 -28.73 -24.97
N GLN A 292 -4.20 -28.90 -23.82
CA GLN A 292 -4.58 -29.84 -22.77
C GLN A 292 -4.80 -29.14 -21.43
N VAL A 293 -5.69 -29.68 -20.59
CA VAL A 293 -5.84 -29.23 -19.21
C VAL A 293 -4.68 -29.73 -18.37
N LYS A 294 -3.98 -28.81 -17.69
CA LYS A 294 -2.86 -29.11 -16.80
C LYS A 294 -3.31 -28.95 -15.36
N ASN A 295 -3.35 -30.08 -14.64
CA ASN A 295 -3.67 -30.12 -13.21
C ASN A 295 -2.40 -29.83 -12.38
N VAL A 296 -2.34 -28.63 -11.81
CA VAL A 296 -1.13 -28.10 -11.14
C VAL A 296 -1.42 -27.66 -9.71
N CYS A 297 -0.40 -27.19 -9.01
CA CYS A 297 -0.50 -26.48 -7.74
C CYS A 297 0.55 -25.37 -7.73
N ILE A 298 0.19 -24.22 -8.28
CA ILE A 298 1.05 -23.03 -8.36
C ILE A 298 0.49 -21.98 -7.41
N GLU A 299 1.27 -21.59 -6.40
CA GLU A 299 0.88 -20.49 -5.51
C GLU A 299 0.89 -19.16 -6.26
N VAL A 300 -0.11 -18.33 -6.00
CA VAL A 300 -0.31 -17.04 -6.65
C VAL A 300 -0.72 -16.00 -5.62
N LYS A 301 -0.27 -14.76 -5.80
CA LYS A 301 -0.60 -13.63 -4.93
C LYS A 301 -1.64 -12.71 -5.56
N ALA A 302 -2.43 -12.06 -4.71
CA ALA A 302 -3.39 -11.05 -5.14
C ALA A 302 -2.69 -9.94 -5.94
N GLY A 303 -3.05 -9.82 -7.22
CA GLY A 303 -2.47 -8.85 -8.16
C GLY A 303 -1.46 -9.41 -9.14
N ASP A 304 -1.06 -10.68 -9.00
CA ASP A 304 -0.22 -11.34 -9.99
C ASP A 304 -0.94 -11.44 -11.33
N ILE A 305 -0.23 -11.13 -12.42
CA ILE A 305 -0.76 -11.27 -13.78
C ILE A 305 -0.78 -12.76 -14.13
N ILE A 306 -1.98 -13.27 -14.35
CA ILE A 306 -2.24 -14.68 -14.70
C ILE A 306 -2.56 -14.86 -16.19
N GLY A 307 -2.84 -13.78 -16.91
CA GLY A 307 -3.20 -13.84 -18.31
C GLY A 307 -3.46 -12.48 -18.93
N TYR A 308 -3.79 -12.51 -20.22
CA TYR A 308 -4.25 -11.36 -20.99
C TYR A 308 -5.52 -11.77 -21.71
N ALA A 309 -6.49 -10.87 -21.83
CA ALA A 309 -7.73 -11.11 -22.57
C ALA A 309 -7.46 -11.56 -24.02
N GLY A 310 -7.96 -12.74 -24.37
CA GLY A 310 -7.85 -13.37 -25.69
C GLY A 310 -8.96 -12.92 -26.64
N LEU A 311 -9.17 -13.67 -27.72
CA LEU A 311 -10.29 -13.47 -28.62
C LEU A 311 -11.54 -14.20 -28.12
N ASN A 312 -12.70 -13.57 -28.27
CA ASN A 312 -14.03 -14.14 -28.07
C ASN A 312 -15.02 -13.50 -29.07
N GLY A 313 -14.76 -13.72 -30.34
CA GLY A 313 -15.49 -13.14 -31.46
C GLY A 313 -16.95 -13.59 -31.52
N PHE A 314 -17.81 -12.66 -31.93
CA PHE A 314 -19.21 -12.91 -32.23
C PHE A 314 -19.59 -12.22 -33.56
N GLU A 315 -20.84 -12.41 -34.00
CA GLU A 315 -21.32 -11.86 -35.26
C GLU A 315 -21.06 -10.33 -35.36
N LYS A 316 -20.56 -9.87 -36.51
CA LYS A 316 -20.15 -8.47 -36.77
C LYS A 316 -18.95 -7.96 -35.94
N LYS A 317 -18.43 -8.73 -34.97
CA LYS A 317 -17.26 -8.41 -34.13
C LYS A 317 -16.35 -9.64 -33.97
N LYS A 318 -15.82 -10.15 -35.08
CA LYS A 318 -15.04 -11.40 -35.15
C LYS A 318 -13.76 -11.41 -34.31
N GLU A 319 -13.17 -10.23 -34.07
CA GLU A 319 -11.95 -10.05 -33.27
C GLU A 319 -12.24 -9.40 -31.91
N HIS A 320 -13.45 -9.57 -31.39
CA HIS A 320 -13.79 -9.10 -30.05
C HIS A 320 -12.82 -9.68 -29.01
N ARG A 321 -12.39 -8.85 -28.06
CA ARG A 321 -11.44 -9.22 -27.02
C ARG A 321 -12.03 -9.03 -25.65
N CYS A 322 -12.10 -10.11 -24.88
CA CYS A 322 -12.47 -10.09 -23.49
C CYS A 322 -11.87 -11.27 -22.74
N ALA A 323 -11.82 -11.17 -21.41
CA ALA A 323 -11.64 -12.31 -20.51
C ALA A 323 -12.92 -12.47 -19.69
N HIS A 324 -13.41 -13.70 -19.58
CA HIS A 324 -14.48 -14.01 -18.64
C HIS A 324 -13.88 -14.22 -17.25
N VAL A 325 -14.50 -13.66 -16.22
CA VAL A 325 -14.10 -13.83 -14.82
C VAL A 325 -15.31 -14.23 -14.01
N GLU A 326 -15.17 -15.27 -13.21
CA GLU A 326 -16.21 -15.86 -12.38
C GLU A 326 -15.66 -16.11 -10.97
N VAL A 327 -16.51 -15.95 -9.95
CA VAL A 327 -16.19 -16.29 -8.56
C VAL A 327 -17.30 -17.18 -8.03
N PHE A 328 -16.96 -18.37 -7.53
CA PHE A 328 -17.96 -19.32 -7.06
C PHE A 328 -17.47 -20.17 -5.88
N THR A 329 -18.38 -20.77 -5.15
CA THR A 329 -18.08 -21.71 -4.05
C THR A 329 -19.10 -22.84 -3.97
N PRO A 330 -18.68 -24.08 -3.70
CA PRO A 330 -19.59 -25.17 -3.34
C PRO A 330 -20.06 -25.10 -1.88
N ASP A 331 -19.43 -24.29 -1.04
CA ASP A 331 -19.74 -24.18 0.38
C ASP A 331 -21.04 -23.39 0.59
N ASP A 332 -21.76 -23.70 1.67
CA ASP A 332 -22.92 -22.90 2.07
C ASP A 332 -22.47 -21.49 2.50
N VAL A 333 -22.93 -20.49 1.75
CA VAL A 333 -22.60 -19.08 1.95
C VAL A 333 -23.43 -18.43 3.06
N THR A 334 -24.51 -19.05 3.53
CA THR A 334 -25.45 -18.44 4.48
C THR A 334 -24.79 -17.98 5.78
N PRO A 335 -23.95 -18.79 6.45
CA PRO A 335 -23.24 -18.37 7.66
C PRO A 335 -22.32 -17.17 7.42
N PHE A 336 -21.74 -17.11 6.23
CA PHE A 336 -20.80 -16.06 5.81
C PHE A 336 -21.53 -14.75 5.55
N LEU A 337 -22.63 -14.78 4.80
CA LEU A 337 -23.39 -13.57 4.45
C LEU A 337 -24.08 -12.94 5.67
N THR A 338 -24.59 -13.75 6.59
CA THR A 338 -25.34 -13.31 7.77
C THR A 338 -24.48 -13.02 8.99
N ASN A 339 -23.16 -13.21 8.88
CA ASN A 339 -22.20 -12.99 9.96
C ASN A 339 -22.53 -13.72 11.27
N VAL A 340 -22.84 -15.02 11.20
CA VAL A 340 -23.29 -15.80 12.38
C VAL A 340 -22.28 -15.82 13.53
N ASN A 341 -20.98 -15.71 13.22
CA ASN A 341 -19.91 -15.67 14.22
C ASN A 341 -19.71 -14.26 14.83
N MET A 342 -20.44 -13.25 14.34
CA MET A 342 -20.31 -11.85 14.74
C MET A 342 -18.87 -11.33 14.52
N ASP A 343 -18.26 -11.66 13.39
CA ASP A 343 -16.98 -11.10 12.99
C ASP A 343 -17.06 -9.58 12.90
N GLY A 344 -16.07 -8.90 13.46
CA GLY A 344 -16.02 -7.45 13.49
C GLY A 344 -17.06 -6.77 14.39
N ASP A 345 -17.68 -7.46 15.35
CA ASP A 345 -18.62 -6.91 16.34
C ASP A 345 -18.11 -5.69 17.13
N LYS A 346 -16.80 -5.60 17.34
CA LYS A 346 -16.14 -4.42 17.95
C LYS A 346 -15.89 -3.27 16.96
N ASN A 347 -16.19 -3.47 15.69
CA ASN A 347 -15.92 -2.57 14.56
C ASN A 347 -17.21 -2.27 13.78
N ASN A 348 -18.31 -1.99 14.48
CA ASN A 348 -19.59 -1.62 13.89
C ASN A 348 -19.56 -0.17 13.38
N ASN A 349 -18.93 0.01 12.22
CA ASN A 349 -18.68 1.33 11.63
C ASN A 349 -19.72 1.73 10.58
N PHE A 350 -20.68 0.86 10.30
CA PHE A 350 -21.69 1.10 9.27
C PHE A 350 -23.05 1.33 9.88
N ALA A 351 -23.82 2.24 9.29
CA ALA A 351 -25.21 2.48 9.64
C ALA A 351 -26.04 2.61 8.36
N LYS A 352 -27.32 2.27 8.44
CA LYS A 352 -28.28 2.53 7.38
C LYS A 352 -29.05 3.81 7.70
N LEU A 353 -28.98 4.78 6.80
CA LEU A 353 -29.84 5.95 6.80
C LEU A 353 -31.07 5.63 5.97
N SER A 354 -32.22 5.53 6.63
CA SER A 354 -33.48 5.22 5.94
C SER A 354 -33.96 6.42 5.11
N GLU A 355 -34.67 6.15 4.03
CA GLU A 355 -35.41 7.18 3.29
C GLU A 355 -36.24 8.05 4.25
N GLY A 356 -36.14 9.38 4.09
CA GLY A 356 -36.77 10.38 4.95
C GLY A 356 -35.88 10.91 6.07
N SER A 357 -34.75 10.25 6.37
CA SER A 357 -33.76 10.76 7.35
C SER A 357 -33.21 12.12 6.92
N GLU A 358 -32.88 12.98 7.87
CA GLU A 358 -32.39 14.33 7.58
C GLU A 358 -31.06 14.60 8.29
N LEU A 359 -30.03 14.85 7.48
CA LEU A 359 -28.74 15.34 7.94
C LEU A 359 -28.86 16.82 8.30
N LYS A 360 -28.30 17.21 9.44
CA LYS A 360 -28.34 18.59 9.92
C LYS A 360 -27.17 19.39 9.35
N LYS A 361 -27.39 20.66 9.04
CA LYS A 361 -26.30 21.60 8.68
C LYS A 361 -25.53 22.12 9.90
N LYS A 362 -26.15 21.96 11.08
CA LYS A 362 -25.72 22.55 12.35
C LYS A 362 -25.90 21.58 13.50
N PHE A 363 -25.20 21.86 14.59
CA PHE A 363 -25.37 21.24 15.88
C PHE A 363 -25.20 22.30 16.99
N SER A 364 -25.67 21.99 18.19
CA SER A 364 -25.62 22.94 19.32
C SER A 364 -24.23 22.96 19.94
N LEU A 365 -23.52 24.07 19.82
CA LEU A 365 -22.26 24.29 20.52
C LEU A 365 -22.18 25.79 20.84
N LYS A 366 -21.93 26.10 22.11
CA LYS A 366 -21.88 27.49 22.57
C LYS A 366 -20.47 28.06 22.39
N LEU A 367 -20.34 29.01 21.47
CA LEU A 367 -19.21 29.93 21.39
C LEU A 367 -19.68 31.29 21.90
N ILE A 368 -18.91 31.90 22.80
CA ILE A 368 -19.32 33.15 23.47
C ILE A 368 -18.90 34.38 22.68
N THR A 369 -19.54 35.50 23.00
CA THR A 369 -19.11 36.83 22.57
C THR A 369 -17.61 37.02 22.82
N ASN A 370 -16.93 37.75 21.94
CA ASN A 370 -15.49 38.00 21.92
C ASN A 370 -14.60 36.81 21.52
N THR A 371 -15.15 35.61 21.26
CA THR A 371 -14.36 34.45 20.78
C THR A 371 -13.53 34.84 19.54
N PRO A 372 -12.20 34.69 19.58
CA PRO A 372 -11.34 35.05 18.46
C PRO A 372 -11.53 34.11 17.28
N VAL A 373 -11.58 34.67 16.08
CA VAL A 373 -11.75 33.91 14.84
C VAL A 373 -10.86 34.46 13.75
N LYS A 374 -10.57 33.63 12.74
CA LYS A 374 -9.99 34.07 11.48
C LYS A 374 -10.90 33.71 10.32
N LYS A 375 -11.00 34.62 9.35
CA LYS A 375 -11.74 34.40 8.10
C LYS A 375 -11.00 33.38 7.25
N THR A 376 -11.70 32.38 6.70
CA THR A 376 -11.08 31.41 5.78
C THR A 376 -11.02 31.92 4.34
N GLY A 377 -11.76 32.98 4.04
CA GLY A 377 -11.92 33.55 2.70
C GLY A 377 -13.14 33.03 1.94
N LYS A 378 -13.86 32.03 2.47
CA LYS A 378 -15.14 31.61 1.87
C LYS A 378 -16.29 32.45 2.43
N THR A 379 -17.09 32.99 1.52
CA THR A 379 -18.26 33.82 1.86
C THR A 379 -19.45 33.44 0.98
N THR A 380 -20.65 33.60 1.51
CA THR A 380 -21.90 33.68 0.75
C THR A 380 -22.47 35.10 0.89
N LEU A 381 -23.71 35.31 0.44
CA LEU A 381 -24.38 36.61 0.54
C LEU A 381 -24.48 37.09 2.01
N ALA A 382 -24.89 36.22 2.95
CA ALA A 382 -25.11 36.61 4.35
C ALA A 382 -24.08 36.02 5.33
N TYR A 383 -23.34 34.98 4.95
CA TYR A 383 -22.44 34.25 5.85
C TYR A 383 -20.99 34.25 5.38
N ILE A 384 -20.09 34.02 6.32
CA ILE A 384 -18.66 33.84 6.11
C ILE A 384 -18.18 32.63 6.92
N GLU A 385 -17.33 31.82 6.31
CA GLU A 385 -16.69 30.71 7.00
C GLU A 385 -15.50 31.26 7.80
N VAL A 386 -15.48 30.93 9.08
CA VAL A 386 -14.42 31.28 10.02
C VAL A 386 -13.83 30.03 10.64
N GLU A 387 -12.62 30.17 11.15
CA GLU A 387 -11.96 29.18 12.00
C GLU A 387 -11.71 29.81 13.37
N VAL A 388 -12.11 29.15 14.47
CA VAL A 388 -11.77 29.60 15.83
C VAL A 388 -10.26 29.75 15.93
N ASP A 389 -9.80 30.84 16.53
CA ASP A 389 -8.39 31.18 16.69
C ASP A 389 -8.00 31.46 18.14
N ASN A 390 -6.70 31.41 18.39
CA ASN A 390 -6.15 31.79 19.69
C ASN A 390 -5.94 33.31 19.75
N LEU A 391 -5.92 33.89 20.94
CA LEU A 391 -5.71 35.32 21.14
C LEU A 391 -4.39 35.61 21.84
N GLU A 392 -3.48 36.32 21.17
CA GLU A 392 -2.29 36.88 21.83
C GLU A 392 -2.62 38.23 22.45
N VAL A 393 -2.23 38.40 23.72
CA VAL A 393 -2.35 39.63 24.49
C VAL A 393 -1.06 39.92 25.27
N ILE A 394 -0.96 41.12 25.83
CA ILE A 394 0.03 41.46 26.85
C ILE A 394 -0.73 41.69 28.15
N VAL A 395 -0.31 40.98 29.20
CA VAL A 395 -0.73 41.25 30.59
C VAL A 395 0.28 42.19 31.23
N ASP A 396 -0.22 43.13 32.04
CA ASP A 396 0.60 44.14 32.69
C ASP A 396 1.21 43.63 33.99
N ASP A 397 0.45 42.79 34.71
CA ASP A 397 0.86 42.22 35.98
C ASP A 397 0.48 40.73 36.05
N ARG A 398 1.48 39.88 35.84
CA ARG A 398 1.32 38.42 35.93
C ARG A 398 0.77 37.96 37.28
N ASP A 399 1.04 38.66 38.39
CA ASP A 399 0.64 38.22 39.72
C ASP A 399 -0.82 38.54 40.03
N THR A 400 -1.48 39.37 39.23
CA THR A 400 -2.90 39.69 39.40
C THR A 400 -3.77 39.27 38.21
N GLU A 401 -3.18 38.96 37.06
CA GLU A 401 -3.89 38.68 35.80
C GLU A 401 -3.65 37.27 35.26
N LEU A 402 -2.69 36.51 35.77
CA LEU A 402 -2.46 35.12 35.36
C LEU A 402 -2.57 34.18 36.56
N PRO A 403 -3.05 32.94 36.39
CA PRO A 403 -3.23 32.00 37.49
C PRO A 403 -1.90 31.56 38.08
N ASN A 404 -1.93 31.12 39.33
CA ASN A 404 -0.74 30.60 40.00
C ASN A 404 -0.33 29.22 39.45
N THR A 405 -1.28 28.49 38.86
CA THR A 405 -0.95 27.27 38.15
C THR A 405 -0.29 27.60 36.82
N TYR A 406 1.02 27.42 36.80
CA TYR A 406 1.86 27.61 35.64
C TYR A 406 2.82 26.43 35.49
N ALA A 407 2.89 25.88 34.30
CA ALA A 407 3.77 24.78 33.91
C ALA A 407 3.99 24.77 32.39
N SER A 408 5.22 24.60 31.92
CA SER A 408 5.55 24.50 30.48
C SER A 408 5.18 25.72 29.66
N ASP A 409 5.48 26.91 30.19
CA ASP A 409 4.99 28.13 29.56
C ASP A 409 3.45 28.14 29.41
N ILE A 410 2.71 27.37 30.20
CA ILE A 410 1.23 27.35 30.18
C ILE A 410 0.73 27.69 31.57
N TYR A 411 -0.03 28.77 31.65
CA TYR A 411 -0.85 29.13 32.79
C TYR A 411 -2.22 28.42 32.67
N THR A 412 -2.70 27.78 33.72
CA THR A 412 -3.99 27.07 33.74
C THR A 412 -4.86 27.63 34.85
N PHE A 413 -6.03 28.16 34.53
CA PHE A 413 -7.00 28.59 35.54
C PHE A 413 -7.62 27.35 36.17
N SER A 414 -7.11 26.89 37.30
CA SER A 414 -7.32 25.48 37.71
C SER A 414 -8.61 25.27 38.51
N ASP A 415 -8.93 26.23 39.37
CA ASP A 415 -10.05 26.16 40.29
C ASP A 415 -10.49 27.57 40.75
N GLU A 416 -11.49 27.62 41.63
CA GLU A 416 -12.06 28.86 42.16
C GLU A 416 -11.04 29.79 42.86
N SER A 417 -9.87 29.30 43.28
CA SER A 417 -8.83 30.16 43.86
C SER A 417 -8.25 31.15 42.85
N ASP A 418 -8.36 30.86 41.55
CA ASP A 418 -7.94 31.76 40.48
C ASP A 418 -9.05 32.75 40.05
N ALA A 419 -10.26 32.72 40.64
CA ALA A 419 -11.43 33.49 40.17
C ALA A 419 -11.17 35.01 40.05
N THR A 420 -10.45 35.61 41.00
CA THR A 420 -10.07 37.04 40.92
C THR A 420 -9.10 37.32 39.78
N ARG A 421 -8.12 36.43 39.56
CA ARG A 421 -7.13 36.54 38.48
C ARG A 421 -7.78 36.34 37.13
N LEU A 422 -8.68 35.36 37.02
CA LEU A 422 -9.51 35.12 35.85
C LEU A 422 -10.35 36.34 35.50
N THR A 423 -10.98 36.96 36.50
CA THR A 423 -11.75 38.20 36.32
C THR A 423 -10.88 39.32 35.76
N ASN A 424 -9.64 39.48 36.23
CA ASN A 424 -8.71 40.48 35.71
C ASN A 424 -8.22 40.15 34.30
N PHE A 425 -7.85 38.90 34.04
CA PHE A 425 -7.47 38.43 32.71
C PHE A 425 -8.58 38.67 31.69
N ASN A 426 -9.83 38.40 32.07
CA ASN A 426 -11.01 38.58 31.25
C ASN A 426 -11.28 40.04 30.89
N LYS A 427 -10.81 41.03 31.67
CA LYS A 427 -10.83 42.44 31.26
C LYS A 427 -9.96 42.70 30.02
N ILE A 428 -8.92 41.88 29.81
CA ILE A 428 -7.98 41.98 28.68
C ILE A 428 -8.51 41.18 27.48
N VAL A 429 -8.91 39.93 27.71
CA VAL A 429 -9.34 39.02 26.62
C VAL A 429 -10.83 39.13 26.26
N GLY A 430 -11.62 39.85 27.05
CA GLY A 430 -13.04 40.10 26.81
C GLY A 430 -13.95 38.97 27.31
N ASP A 431 -13.79 38.55 28.57
CA ASP A 431 -14.66 37.55 29.22
C ASP A 431 -14.71 36.18 28.53
N ILE A 432 -13.69 35.83 27.72
CA ILE A 432 -13.65 34.56 26.98
C ILE A 432 -13.06 33.39 27.74
N ALA A 433 -12.25 33.64 28.78
CA ALA A 433 -11.60 32.59 29.54
C ALA A 433 -12.47 32.10 30.71
N LYS A 434 -12.38 30.82 31.03
CA LYS A 434 -13.04 30.15 32.16
C LYS A 434 -12.05 29.30 32.96
N ILE A 435 -12.50 28.83 34.13
CA ILE A 435 -11.79 27.78 34.89
C ILE A 435 -11.69 26.51 34.02
N GLY A 436 -10.51 25.92 33.99
CA GLY A 436 -10.08 24.82 33.12
C GLY A 436 -9.17 25.28 31.98
N ASP A 437 -9.28 26.55 31.55
CA ASP A 437 -8.61 27.03 30.34
C ASP A 437 -7.11 27.29 30.53
N THR A 438 -6.42 27.31 29.40
CA THR A 438 -4.96 27.45 29.35
C THR A 438 -4.50 28.69 28.56
N VAL A 439 -3.44 29.32 29.06
CA VAL A 439 -2.83 30.52 28.48
C VAL A 439 -1.34 30.28 28.33
N LYS A 440 -0.83 30.29 27.10
CA LYS A 440 0.58 30.06 26.80
C LYS A 440 1.40 31.34 26.94
N LEU A 441 2.48 31.33 27.72
CA LEU A 441 3.53 32.34 27.71
C LEU A 441 4.28 32.32 26.37
N ASN A 442 4.28 33.46 25.68
CA ASN A 442 5.09 33.64 24.48
C ASN A 442 6.42 34.32 24.82
N LYS A 443 6.40 35.34 25.71
CA LYS A 443 7.59 36.11 26.08
C LYS A 443 7.42 36.82 27.43
N LYS A 444 8.47 36.81 28.26
CA LYS A 444 8.58 37.68 29.44
C LYS A 444 9.07 39.06 28.99
N LEU A 445 8.37 40.11 29.40
CA LEU A 445 8.70 41.51 29.13
C LEU A 445 9.28 42.13 30.42
N GLU A 446 9.69 43.41 30.35
CA GLU A 446 10.29 44.11 31.50
C GLU A 446 9.32 44.13 32.70
N GLY A 447 9.83 43.88 33.91
CA GLY A 447 9.02 43.77 35.12
C GLY A 447 8.09 42.55 35.12
N GLU A 448 6.83 42.76 35.56
CA GLU A 448 5.81 41.70 35.63
C GLU A 448 5.00 41.53 34.34
N GLN A 449 5.28 42.31 33.30
CA GLN A 449 4.60 42.18 32.01
C GLN A 449 4.89 40.84 31.31
N ARG A 450 3.87 40.24 30.70
CA ARG A 450 4.03 39.00 29.91
C ARG A 450 3.26 39.12 28.60
N ARG A 451 3.88 38.71 27.49
CA ARG A 451 3.17 38.44 26.24
C ARG A 451 2.70 36.99 26.27
N VAL A 452 1.40 36.78 26.14
CA VAL A 452 0.77 35.47 26.29
C VAL A 452 -0.27 35.20 25.19
N THR A 453 -0.55 33.94 24.90
CA THR A 453 -1.60 33.46 24.00
C THR A 453 -2.65 32.70 24.78
N TYR A 454 -3.88 33.20 24.85
CA TYR A 454 -5.03 32.41 25.29
C TYR A 454 -5.31 31.27 24.28
N LEU A 455 -5.39 30.02 24.76
CA LEU A 455 -5.61 28.83 23.95
C LEU A 455 -7.09 28.43 24.03
N ASP A 456 -7.80 28.56 22.92
CA ASP A 456 -9.20 28.14 22.84
C ASP A 456 -9.30 26.64 22.60
N ASP A 457 -10.09 25.91 23.39
CA ASP A 457 -10.31 24.47 23.24
C ASP A 457 -10.92 24.10 21.87
N ASN A 458 -11.65 25.03 21.25
CA ASN A 458 -12.25 24.86 19.94
C ASN A 458 -11.32 25.31 18.80
N LYS A 459 -10.05 25.64 19.08
CA LYS A 459 -9.10 26.12 18.07
C LYS A 459 -9.03 25.19 16.86
N GLY A 460 -9.33 25.74 15.68
CA GLY A 460 -9.35 24.97 14.42
C GLY A 460 -10.74 24.51 13.98
N LEU A 461 -11.74 24.63 14.85
CA LEU A 461 -13.15 24.44 14.48
C LEU A 461 -13.52 25.46 13.39
N ARG A 462 -13.99 24.96 12.25
CA ARG A 462 -14.46 25.78 11.13
C ARG A 462 -15.97 25.78 11.06
N PHE A 463 -16.56 26.95 10.90
CA PHE A 463 -18.01 27.10 10.85
C PHE A 463 -18.42 28.37 10.12
N TRP A 464 -19.68 28.41 9.71
CA TRP A 464 -20.32 29.55 9.07
C TRP A 464 -21.03 30.41 10.10
N VAL A 465 -20.80 31.72 10.02
CA VAL A 465 -21.43 32.72 10.88
C VAL A 465 -21.83 33.92 10.02
N LYS A 466 -22.82 34.71 10.45
CA LYS A 466 -23.26 35.86 9.66
C LYS A 466 -22.14 36.90 9.56
N ASN A 467 -22.08 37.61 8.44
CA ASN A 467 -21.12 38.69 8.25
C ASN A 467 -21.22 39.77 9.34
N GLU A 468 -22.44 40.08 9.79
CA GLU A 468 -22.74 41.08 10.84
C GLU A 468 -22.31 40.64 12.25
N ASP A 469 -22.07 39.34 12.46
CA ASP A 469 -21.73 38.76 13.78
C ASP A 469 -20.22 38.71 14.02
N ILE A 470 -19.43 39.18 13.05
CA ILE A 470 -17.99 39.31 13.16
C ILE A 470 -17.64 40.79 13.21
N GLU A 471 -16.81 41.15 14.17
CA GLU A 471 -16.20 42.47 14.23
C GLU A 471 -14.68 42.39 14.22
N GLU A 472 -14.06 43.43 13.67
CA GLU A 472 -12.63 43.64 13.77
C GLU A 472 -12.34 44.42 15.06
N LYS A 473 -11.43 43.90 15.89
CA LYS A 473 -11.02 44.52 17.14
C LYS A 473 -9.53 44.80 17.12
N THR A 474 -9.16 46.00 17.57
CA THR A 474 -7.75 46.36 17.82
C THR A 474 -7.51 46.41 19.32
N LEU A 475 -6.53 45.62 19.78
CA LEU A 475 -5.95 45.72 21.12
C LEU A 475 -4.76 46.65 21.05
N ASN A 476 -4.62 47.54 22.02
CA ASN A 476 -3.45 48.40 22.18
C ASN A 476 -2.76 47.99 23.47
N PHE A 477 -1.45 47.83 23.41
CA PHE A 477 -0.62 47.43 24.53
C PHE A 477 0.46 48.48 24.75
N THR A 478 0.78 48.77 26.01
CA THR A 478 1.92 49.60 26.37
C THR A 478 3.03 48.68 26.86
N VAL A 479 4.13 48.59 26.12
CA VAL A 479 5.26 47.71 26.44
C VAL A 479 6.37 48.51 27.11
N GLN A 480 6.81 48.06 28.28
CA GLN A 480 7.97 48.63 28.95
C GLN A 480 9.28 48.16 28.30
N LEU A 481 10.20 49.08 28.03
CA LEU A 481 11.54 48.76 27.51
C LEU A 481 12.56 48.65 28.64
N ALA A 482 13.51 47.73 28.48
CA ALA A 482 14.63 47.57 29.40
C ALA A 482 15.57 48.78 29.37
N PHE A 483 16.11 49.17 30.53
CA PHE A 483 17.11 50.23 30.64
C PHE A 483 18.40 49.84 29.89
N THR A 484 18.86 50.69 28.98
CA THR A 484 20.16 50.53 28.31
C THR A 484 21.24 51.32 29.05
N ASP A 485 22.17 50.63 29.71
CA ASP A 485 23.43 51.24 30.17
C ASP A 485 24.35 51.45 28.97
N GLU A 486 24.37 52.65 28.40
CA GLU A 486 25.43 53.05 27.46
C GLU A 486 26.71 53.39 28.21
N VAL A 487 27.66 52.44 28.26
CA VAL A 487 29.07 52.74 28.50
C VAL A 487 29.76 52.88 27.14
N SER A 488 30.02 54.12 26.72
CA SER A 488 31.01 54.41 25.68
C SER A 488 32.35 54.73 26.34
N ASP A 489 33.33 53.86 26.12
CA ASP A 489 34.71 54.07 26.51
C ASP A 489 35.47 54.62 25.30
N GLN A 490 35.86 55.90 25.35
CA GLN A 490 37.10 56.38 24.74
C GLN A 490 37.69 57.52 25.58
N THR A 491 38.72 57.16 26.32
CA THR A 491 39.74 58.03 26.91
C THR A 491 40.37 59.01 25.92
N THR A 492 40.58 60.26 26.33
CA THR A 492 41.91 60.89 26.48
C THR A 492 41.81 62.26 27.19
N GLY A 493 42.65 62.49 28.22
CA GLY A 493 43.26 63.81 28.44
C GLY A 493 43.16 64.48 29.83
N VAL A 494 43.96 64.00 30.82
CA VAL A 494 44.84 64.78 31.75
C VAL A 494 44.17 65.90 32.61
N SER A 495 44.19 65.99 33.95
CA SER A 495 45.18 65.81 35.05
C SER A 495 44.38 65.99 36.38
N SER A 496 44.73 65.57 37.60
CA SER A 496 45.98 65.63 38.37
C SER A 496 45.79 64.93 39.75
N VAL A 497 46.86 64.25 40.21
CA VAL A 497 47.42 64.24 41.58
C VAL A 497 46.66 63.58 42.77
N SER A 498 47.13 62.36 43.07
CA SER A 498 47.75 61.84 44.31
C SER A 498 46.99 61.50 45.62
N SER A 499 47.26 60.26 46.04
CA SER A 499 47.78 59.80 47.35
C SER A 499 46.82 59.35 48.48
N TYR A 500 46.96 58.06 48.81
CA TYR A 500 47.01 57.38 50.11
C TYR A 500 45.96 57.59 51.23
N ARG A 501 45.24 56.49 51.48
CA ARG A 501 45.08 55.70 52.73
C ARG A 501 44.48 56.32 54.02
N ALA A 502 43.33 55.72 54.38
CA ALA A 502 42.83 55.32 55.71
C ALA A 502 42.16 56.34 56.68
N GLN A 503 40.83 56.17 56.76
CA GLN A 503 39.93 56.02 57.93
C GLN A 503 39.80 57.10 59.04
N ASN A 504 38.51 57.46 59.24
CA ASN A 504 37.84 58.14 60.36
C ASN A 504 38.23 59.60 60.62
N ARG A 505 37.32 60.59 60.68
CA ARG A 505 36.09 60.68 61.49
C ARG A 505 35.26 61.92 61.05
N ALA A 506 33.93 61.80 61.08
CA ALA A 506 32.87 62.83 61.19
C ALA A 506 32.78 64.04 60.22
N VAL A 507 31.57 64.27 59.69
CA VAL A 507 30.70 65.47 59.82
C VAL A 507 29.73 65.57 58.62
N ASP A 508 28.51 66.03 58.90
CA ASP A 508 27.34 66.34 58.06
C ASP A 508 27.61 66.89 56.65
N THR A 509 26.81 66.49 55.65
CA THR A 509 25.75 67.34 55.02
C THR A 509 25.09 66.72 53.78
N ALA A 510 23.77 66.88 53.70
CA ALA A 510 22.87 67.00 52.55
C ALA A 510 23.09 66.12 51.29
N VAL A 511 22.20 65.14 51.11
CA VAL A 511 22.04 64.34 49.88
C VAL A 511 21.15 65.11 48.89
N ALA A 512 21.69 65.40 47.70
CA ALA A 512 20.94 65.94 46.57
C ALA A 512 20.11 64.84 45.89
N VAL A 513 18.84 65.16 45.63
CA VAL A 513 17.85 64.31 44.96
C VAL A 513 18.20 64.22 43.47
N ALA A 514 18.55 63.03 43.00
CA ALA A 514 18.63 62.72 41.58
C ALA A 514 17.20 62.57 41.02
N ASN A 515 16.92 63.19 39.87
CA ASN A 515 15.65 63.00 39.18
C ASN A 515 15.46 61.52 38.81
N PRO A 516 14.26 60.94 39.00
CA PRO A 516 14.01 59.54 38.70
C PRO A 516 14.13 59.27 37.19
N PRO A 517 14.56 58.06 36.80
CA PRO A 517 14.63 57.68 35.40
C PRO A 517 13.23 57.64 34.79
N VAL A 518 13.08 58.21 33.60
CA VAL A 518 11.83 58.13 32.81
C VAL A 518 11.77 56.75 32.15
N ALA A 519 10.82 55.91 32.56
CA ALA A 519 10.55 54.64 31.91
C ALA A 519 10.16 54.89 30.44
N THR A 520 10.93 54.36 29.50
CA THR A 520 10.63 54.48 28.07
C THR A 520 9.64 53.38 27.71
N THR A 521 8.43 53.76 27.27
CA THR A 521 7.40 52.82 26.84
C THR A 521 7.21 52.88 25.32
N THR A 522 6.88 51.75 24.71
CA THR A 522 6.46 51.67 23.31
C THR A 522 5.05 51.15 23.21
N ASN A 523 4.23 51.77 22.37
CA ASN A 523 2.88 51.28 22.12
C ASN A 523 2.89 50.29 20.96
N GLU A 524 2.31 49.12 21.20
CA GLU A 524 2.05 48.11 20.18
C GLU A 524 0.54 47.96 20.00
N SER A 525 0.10 47.56 18.81
CA SER A 525 -1.29 47.23 18.57
C SER A 525 -1.42 45.92 17.80
N LYS A 526 -2.51 45.18 18.08
CA LYS A 526 -2.86 43.94 17.40
C LYS A 526 -4.32 43.97 16.98
N THR A 527 -4.54 43.82 15.68
CA THR A 527 -5.87 43.67 15.10
C THR A 527 -6.21 42.18 14.94
N TYR A 528 -7.45 41.82 15.29
CA TYR A 528 -7.98 40.46 15.13
C TYR A 528 -9.50 40.51 14.88
N PHE A 529 -10.07 39.42 14.36
CA PHE A 529 -11.52 39.28 14.25
C PHE A 529 -12.07 38.48 15.42
N ARG A 530 -13.28 38.81 15.86
CA ARG A 530 -13.97 38.09 16.93
C ARG A 530 -15.48 38.04 16.69
N LEU A 531 -16.14 37.13 17.39
CA LEU A 531 -17.60 37.12 17.49
C LEU A 531 -18.07 38.33 18.30
N ASN A 532 -19.06 39.07 17.81
CA ASN A 532 -19.62 40.22 18.56
C ASN A 532 -20.85 39.86 19.41
N LYS A 533 -21.30 38.60 19.36
CA LYS A 533 -22.36 38.03 20.19
C LYS A 533 -22.15 36.53 20.40
N ASP A 534 -22.90 35.95 21.32
CA ASP A 534 -22.93 34.49 21.54
C ASP A 534 -23.50 33.75 20.31
N VAL A 535 -22.84 32.67 19.93
CA VAL A 535 -23.28 31.71 18.90
C VAL A 535 -23.62 30.39 19.59
N LEU A 536 -24.89 30.01 19.55
CA LEU A 536 -25.40 28.81 20.23
C LEU A 536 -25.50 27.58 19.32
N GLU A 537 -25.46 27.80 18.01
CA GLU A 537 -25.52 26.76 16.98
C GLU A 537 -24.41 26.96 15.96
N ILE A 538 -23.68 25.89 15.69
CA ILE A 538 -22.52 25.91 14.81
C ILE A 538 -22.90 25.27 13.48
N TYR A 539 -22.86 26.08 12.43
CA TYR A 539 -23.12 25.66 11.07
C TYR A 539 -21.83 25.18 10.41
N LEU A 540 -21.70 23.87 10.15
CA LEU A 540 -20.56 23.33 9.38
C LEU A 540 -20.77 23.43 7.88
N ILE A 541 -22.03 23.61 7.47
CA ILE A 541 -22.45 23.86 6.09
C ILE A 541 -23.09 25.24 6.07
N SER A 542 -22.81 26.02 5.03
CA SER A 542 -23.41 27.35 4.87
C SER A 542 -24.93 27.25 4.97
N PRO A 543 -25.58 28.08 5.83
CA PRO A 543 -27.04 28.07 5.97
C PRO A 543 -27.74 28.27 4.62
N ASP A 544 -27.21 29.20 3.81
CA ASP A 544 -27.75 29.60 2.52
C ASP A 544 -27.30 28.69 1.36
N ASP A 545 -26.58 27.59 1.63
CA ASP A 545 -26.25 26.62 0.59
C ASP A 545 -27.45 25.72 0.29
N GLU A 546 -28.24 26.10 -0.70
CA GLU A 546 -29.39 25.34 -1.19
C GLU A 546 -28.99 24.12 -2.05
N ASN A 547 -27.73 24.04 -2.51
CA ASN A 547 -27.26 22.95 -3.36
C ASN A 547 -26.85 21.70 -2.56
N THR A 548 -26.70 21.81 -1.24
CA THR A 548 -26.35 20.67 -0.40
C THR A 548 -27.58 19.83 -0.06
N ASN A 549 -27.62 18.59 -0.56
CA ASN A 549 -28.65 17.63 -0.22
C ASN A 549 -28.44 17.11 1.21
N THR A 550 -29.39 17.41 2.08
CA THR A 550 -29.39 16.97 3.49
C THR A 550 -30.44 15.89 3.77
N LYS A 551 -31.51 15.86 2.97
CA LYS A 551 -32.60 14.91 3.11
C LYS A 551 -32.28 13.63 2.33
N ILE A 552 -32.22 12.51 3.03
CA ILE A 552 -32.05 11.19 2.46
C ILE A 552 -33.36 10.82 1.75
N VAL A 553 -33.29 10.60 0.44
CA VAL A 553 -34.45 10.24 -0.40
C VAL A 553 -34.39 8.81 -0.91
N VAL A 554 -33.35 8.07 -0.52
CA VAL A 554 -33.21 6.63 -0.74
C VAL A 554 -32.36 6.05 0.38
N ASP A 555 -32.69 4.85 0.82
CA ASP A 555 -31.90 4.10 1.79
C ASP A 555 -30.41 4.12 1.43
N THR A 556 -29.57 4.57 2.37
CA THR A 556 -28.15 4.80 2.11
C THR A 556 -27.31 4.25 3.26
N ILE A 557 -26.31 3.42 2.94
CA ILE A 557 -25.36 2.89 3.93
C ILE A 557 -24.19 3.86 4.06
N VAL A 558 -23.80 4.16 5.30
CA VAL A 558 -22.73 5.12 5.59
C VAL A 558 -21.66 4.48 6.48
N ASN A 559 -20.40 4.80 6.20
CA ASN A 559 -19.29 4.48 7.08
C ASN A 559 -19.01 5.67 8.01
N ILE A 560 -19.38 5.57 9.28
CA ILE A 560 -19.25 6.68 10.23
C ILE A 560 -17.79 7.03 10.57
N LYS A 561 -16.83 6.12 10.30
CA LYS A 561 -15.39 6.37 10.51
C LYS A 561 -14.73 7.21 9.42
N GLU A 562 -15.32 7.31 8.22
CA GLU A 562 -14.79 8.18 7.16
C GLU A 562 -15.13 9.66 7.40
N GLY A 563 -16.12 9.93 8.25
CA GLY A 563 -16.55 11.28 8.63
C GLY A 563 -15.73 11.89 9.76
N LYS A 564 -15.83 13.22 9.92
CA LYS A 564 -15.31 13.91 11.11
C LYS A 564 -16.32 13.82 12.25
N THR A 565 -15.83 13.54 13.46
CA THR A 565 -16.66 13.55 14.67
C THR A 565 -16.56 14.90 15.39
N TYR A 566 -17.70 15.39 15.85
CA TYR A 566 -17.84 16.60 16.66
C TYR A 566 -18.59 16.26 17.95
N LYS A 567 -18.43 17.10 18.97
CA LYS A 567 -19.22 17.02 20.21
C LYS A 567 -20.05 18.27 20.37
N ASP A 568 -21.31 18.10 20.73
CA ASP A 568 -22.19 19.21 21.06
C ASP A 568 -22.02 19.69 22.51
N LYS A 569 -22.83 20.68 22.90
CA LYS A 569 -22.82 21.27 24.25
C LYS A 569 -23.05 20.28 25.40
N ASP A 570 -23.64 19.11 25.12
CA ASP A 570 -23.96 18.08 26.10
C ASP A 570 -23.00 16.88 25.96
N ASP A 571 -21.84 17.07 25.31
CA ASP A 571 -20.83 16.04 24.99
C ASP A 571 -21.33 14.90 24.08
N LYS A 572 -22.47 15.09 23.41
CA LYS A 572 -23.02 14.08 22.49
C LYS A 572 -22.29 14.13 21.15
N GLU A 573 -22.01 12.95 20.60
CA GLU A 573 -21.26 12.78 19.35
C GLU A 573 -22.12 13.04 18.10
N TRP A 574 -21.54 13.76 17.16
CA TRP A 574 -22.11 14.05 15.84
C TRP A 574 -21.13 13.65 14.76
N TYR A 575 -21.62 12.99 13.72
CA TYR A 575 -20.83 12.53 12.59
C TYR A 575 -21.14 13.40 11.38
N TYR A 576 -20.10 14.06 10.86
CA TYR A 576 -20.18 14.79 9.61
C TYR A 576 -19.82 13.85 8.47
N ILE A 577 -20.82 13.53 7.65
CA ILE A 577 -20.76 12.50 6.60
C ILE A 577 -21.17 13.07 5.25
N GLU A 578 -20.62 12.49 4.18
CA GLU A 578 -20.92 12.87 2.79
C GLU A 578 -21.30 11.61 1.96
N PRO A 579 -22.43 10.93 2.27
CA PRO A 579 -22.75 9.66 1.65
C PRO A 579 -23.39 9.81 0.27
N ILE A 580 -23.38 8.72 -0.52
CA ILE A 580 -23.96 8.66 -1.85
C ILE A 580 -25.14 7.69 -1.83
N GLY A 581 -26.34 8.18 -2.17
CA GLY A 581 -27.52 7.32 -2.40
C GLY A 581 -27.76 7.08 -3.88
N LEU A 582 -28.32 5.92 -4.23
CA LEU A 582 -28.63 5.54 -5.60
C LEU A 582 -30.14 5.44 -5.81
N GLN A 583 -30.70 6.37 -6.58
CA GLN A 583 -32.13 6.34 -6.91
C GLN A 583 -32.46 5.23 -7.92
N LYS A 584 -33.72 4.77 -7.93
CA LYS A 584 -34.19 3.73 -8.87
C LYS A 584 -33.96 4.06 -10.36
N ASN A 585 -33.98 5.35 -10.71
CA ASN A 585 -33.70 5.83 -12.07
C ASN A 585 -32.18 5.83 -12.41
N GLY A 586 -31.33 5.34 -11.51
CA GLY A 586 -29.87 5.27 -11.68
C GLY A 586 -29.11 6.54 -11.28
N VAL A 587 -29.79 7.61 -10.87
CA VAL A 587 -29.15 8.87 -10.50
C VAL A 587 -28.53 8.75 -9.11
N ALA A 588 -27.21 8.97 -9.04
CA ALA A 588 -26.49 9.09 -7.78
C ALA A 588 -26.73 10.48 -7.15
N ILE A 589 -27.11 10.51 -5.87
CA ILE A 589 -27.27 11.74 -5.09
C ILE A 589 -26.17 11.79 -4.04
N ASN A 590 -25.37 12.85 -4.10
CA ASN A 590 -24.43 13.17 -3.03
C ASN A 590 -25.19 13.90 -1.93
N TYR A 591 -25.20 13.31 -0.73
CA TYR A 591 -25.67 13.95 0.48
C TYR A 591 -24.51 14.50 1.29
N LYS A 592 -24.81 15.42 2.19
CA LYS A 592 -23.81 16.02 3.06
C LYS A 592 -24.46 16.65 4.28
N GLY A 593 -23.93 16.33 5.46
CA GLY A 593 -24.41 16.90 6.71
C GLY A 593 -24.01 16.11 7.94
N LEU A 594 -24.58 16.54 9.06
CA LEU A 594 -24.35 16.00 10.39
C LEU A 594 -25.48 15.05 10.77
N ILE A 595 -25.13 13.93 11.41
CA ILE A 595 -26.10 13.09 12.09
C ILE A 595 -25.62 12.83 13.51
N SER A 596 -26.54 12.91 14.46
CA SER A 596 -26.23 12.67 15.85
C SER A 596 -26.15 11.16 16.09
N LYS A 597 -25.32 10.73 17.05
CA LYS A 597 -25.20 9.31 17.38
C LYS A 597 -26.53 8.63 17.71
N ASP A 598 -27.44 9.36 18.36
CA ASP A 598 -28.74 8.81 18.76
C ASP A 598 -29.73 8.72 17.59
N ASP A 599 -29.48 9.47 16.50
CA ASP A 599 -30.30 9.44 15.29
C ASP A 599 -29.77 8.43 14.26
N LEU A 600 -28.61 7.80 14.53
CA LEU A 600 -28.12 6.69 13.73
C LEU A 600 -28.99 5.46 14.00
N GLY A 601 -29.33 4.74 12.92
CA GLY A 601 -29.88 3.38 13.05
C GLY A 601 -28.86 2.40 13.62
N ASP A 602 -29.25 1.13 13.69
CA ASP A 602 -28.37 0.07 14.19
C ASP A 602 -27.00 0.07 13.50
N LEU A 603 -25.95 0.11 14.31
CA LEU A 603 -24.59 0.00 13.83
C LEU A 603 -24.27 -1.46 13.51
N PHE A 604 -23.66 -1.71 12.36
CA PHE A 604 -23.29 -3.06 11.93
C PHE A 604 -21.87 -3.14 11.35
N SER A 605 -21.38 -4.36 11.31
CA SER A 605 -20.05 -4.74 10.83
C SER A 605 -20.05 -4.94 9.31
N ALA A 606 -18.91 -4.70 8.66
CA ALA A 606 -18.71 -5.03 7.23
C ALA A 606 -18.88 -6.54 6.93
N TYR A 607 -18.82 -7.39 7.95
CA TYR A 607 -18.98 -8.83 7.81
C TYR A 607 -20.44 -9.26 7.64
N ASP A 608 -21.44 -8.41 7.93
CA ASP A 608 -22.84 -8.71 7.66
C ASP A 608 -23.22 -8.23 6.26
N TRP A 609 -22.99 -9.10 5.27
CA TRP A 609 -23.19 -8.80 3.84
C TRP A 609 -24.66 -8.54 3.53
N THR A 610 -25.59 -9.17 4.27
CA THR A 610 -27.03 -8.95 4.07
C THR A 610 -27.43 -7.50 4.31
N LYS A 611 -26.74 -6.79 5.21
CA LYS A 611 -26.97 -5.35 5.46
C LYS A 611 -26.53 -4.47 4.29
N PHE A 612 -25.62 -4.98 3.44
CA PHE A 612 -25.21 -4.34 2.18
C PHE A 612 -26.08 -4.76 0.98
N GLY A 613 -27.13 -5.56 1.21
CA GLY A 613 -28.09 -5.95 0.20
C GLY A 613 -27.76 -7.26 -0.52
N PHE A 614 -26.74 -8.00 -0.07
CA PHE A 614 -26.47 -9.34 -0.61
C PHE A 614 -27.58 -10.31 -0.24
N GLU A 615 -28.07 -11.06 -1.21
CA GLU A 615 -29.11 -12.07 -1.01
C GLU A 615 -28.84 -13.32 -1.84
N VAL A 616 -29.23 -14.49 -1.30
CA VAL A 616 -29.12 -15.76 -2.02
C VAL A 616 -30.35 -15.94 -2.90
N LYS A 617 -30.12 -16.29 -4.17
CA LYS A 617 -31.16 -16.67 -5.14
C LYS A 617 -30.84 -18.06 -5.68
N GLU A 618 -31.67 -19.04 -5.34
CA GLU A 618 -31.50 -20.41 -5.84
C GLU A 618 -32.36 -20.63 -7.07
N ASP A 619 -31.74 -21.07 -8.16
CA ASP A 619 -32.44 -21.60 -9.31
C ASP A 619 -32.59 -23.11 -9.15
N ALA A 620 -33.80 -23.54 -8.80
CA ALA A 620 -34.10 -24.96 -8.62
C ALA A 620 -34.09 -25.76 -9.93
N THR A 621 -34.28 -25.11 -11.09
CA THR A 621 -34.33 -25.80 -12.39
C THR A 621 -32.94 -25.95 -13.01
N ASN A 622 -32.00 -25.07 -12.66
CA ASN A 622 -30.65 -25.00 -13.24
C ASN A 622 -30.68 -24.86 -14.77
N THR A 623 -31.66 -24.12 -15.27
CA THR A 623 -31.91 -23.94 -16.70
C THR A 623 -30.87 -22.98 -17.29
N TYR A 624 -30.19 -23.39 -18.37
CA TYR A 624 -29.24 -22.53 -19.03
C TYR A 624 -29.92 -21.47 -19.91
N ILE A 625 -31.02 -21.81 -20.59
CA ILE A 625 -31.76 -20.89 -21.47
C ILE A 625 -33.19 -20.70 -20.96
N TYR A 626 -33.47 -19.55 -20.33
CA TYR A 626 -34.78 -19.29 -19.73
C TYR A 626 -35.86 -18.99 -20.76
N ASN A 627 -37.07 -19.46 -20.44
CA ASN A 627 -38.23 -19.31 -21.31
C ASN A 627 -38.79 -17.88 -21.23
N PHE A 628 -38.99 -17.25 -22.39
CA PHE A 628 -39.59 -15.92 -22.46
C PHE A 628 -41.12 -15.91 -22.21
N ASP A 629 -41.82 -17.03 -22.43
CA ASP A 629 -43.27 -17.11 -22.19
C ASP A 629 -43.63 -17.44 -20.74
N ASN A 630 -42.80 -18.27 -20.08
CA ASN A 630 -43.03 -18.74 -18.72
C ASN A 630 -41.81 -18.42 -17.85
N LYS A 631 -41.88 -17.28 -17.14
CA LYS A 631 -40.79 -16.79 -16.30
C LYS A 631 -40.79 -17.56 -14.97
N GLU A 632 -39.90 -18.54 -14.84
CA GLU A 632 -39.62 -19.20 -13.56
C GLU A 632 -39.19 -18.17 -12.49
N PRO A 633 -39.41 -18.42 -11.18
CA PRO A 633 -39.23 -17.40 -10.14
C PRO A 633 -37.87 -16.69 -10.15
N PHE A 634 -36.78 -17.44 -10.36
CA PHE A 634 -35.43 -16.87 -10.46
C PHE A 634 -35.30 -15.90 -11.64
N PHE A 635 -35.78 -16.29 -12.83
CA PHE A 635 -35.73 -15.46 -14.03
C PHE A 635 -36.66 -14.25 -13.93
N ALA A 636 -37.84 -14.43 -13.34
CA ALA A 636 -38.79 -13.35 -13.11
C ALA A 636 -38.20 -12.23 -12.23
N ASP A 637 -37.44 -12.58 -11.19
CA ASP A 637 -36.74 -11.61 -10.33
C ASP A 637 -35.70 -10.79 -11.12
N VAL A 638 -34.98 -11.41 -12.07
CA VAL A 638 -34.01 -10.72 -12.93
C VAL A 638 -34.72 -9.84 -13.97
N CYS A 639 -35.78 -10.35 -14.62
CA CYS A 639 -36.61 -9.56 -15.54
C CYS A 639 -37.16 -8.29 -14.86
N ALA A 640 -37.62 -8.39 -13.60
CA ALA A 640 -38.12 -7.22 -12.86
C ALA A 640 -37.09 -6.08 -12.69
N ILE A 641 -35.81 -6.34 -12.94
CA ILE A 641 -34.72 -5.35 -12.88
C ILE A 641 -34.30 -4.87 -14.28
N VAL A 642 -34.40 -5.73 -15.30
CA VAL A 642 -33.76 -5.53 -16.61
C VAL A 642 -34.75 -5.35 -17.75
N ASP A 643 -35.81 -6.16 -17.79
CA ASP A 643 -36.79 -6.29 -18.88
C ASP A 643 -37.69 -5.04 -18.92
N GLU A 644 -37.36 -4.08 -19.78
CA GLU A 644 -37.99 -2.76 -19.84
C GLU A 644 -39.32 -2.79 -20.63
N ASP A 645 -39.43 -3.66 -21.64
CA ASP A 645 -40.63 -3.80 -22.46
C ASP A 645 -41.56 -4.96 -22.02
N GLU A 646 -41.14 -5.69 -20.98
CA GLU A 646 -41.85 -6.80 -20.32
C GLU A 646 -42.10 -8.02 -21.23
N ASP A 647 -41.42 -8.12 -22.38
CA ASP A 647 -41.65 -9.16 -23.38
C ASP A 647 -40.99 -10.51 -23.03
N GLY A 648 -40.17 -10.53 -21.95
CA GLY A 648 -39.50 -11.71 -21.44
C GLY A 648 -38.22 -12.11 -22.17
N ILE A 649 -37.72 -11.29 -23.09
CA ILE A 649 -36.47 -11.50 -23.83
C ILE A 649 -35.48 -10.41 -23.44
N LEU A 650 -34.44 -10.78 -22.69
CA LEU A 650 -33.40 -9.83 -22.31
C LEU A 650 -32.50 -9.47 -23.51
N GLU A 651 -32.78 -8.32 -24.12
CA GLU A 651 -32.03 -7.81 -25.24
C GLU A 651 -30.74 -7.10 -24.82
N THR A 652 -29.80 -6.95 -25.75
CA THR A 652 -28.51 -6.29 -25.48
C THR A 652 -28.68 -4.84 -25.02
N TYR A 653 -29.68 -4.13 -25.53
CA TYR A 653 -29.89 -2.74 -25.17
C TYR A 653 -30.44 -2.59 -23.74
N GLU A 654 -31.32 -3.48 -23.30
CA GLU A 654 -31.89 -3.50 -21.95
C GLU A 654 -30.83 -3.85 -20.92
N LEU A 655 -30.07 -4.92 -21.18
CA LEU A 655 -28.93 -5.32 -20.35
C LEU A 655 -27.92 -4.17 -20.23
N GLN A 656 -27.62 -3.49 -21.33
CA GLN A 656 -26.72 -2.32 -21.30
C GLN A 656 -27.32 -1.13 -20.55
N ARG A 657 -28.63 -0.88 -20.64
CA ARG A 657 -29.32 0.17 -19.87
C ARG A 657 -29.33 -0.14 -18.37
N ALA A 658 -29.68 -1.36 -17.99
CA ALA A 658 -29.64 -1.83 -16.61
C ALA A 658 -28.25 -1.68 -15.99
N LEU A 659 -27.19 -2.03 -16.74
CA LEU A 659 -25.81 -1.86 -16.27
C LEU A 659 -25.34 -0.40 -16.21
N ASN A 660 -25.87 0.47 -17.07
CA ASN A 660 -25.64 1.92 -16.97
C ASN A 660 -26.48 2.59 -15.88
N ASN A 661 -27.53 1.92 -15.38
CA ASN A 661 -28.32 2.35 -14.23
C ASN A 661 -27.65 1.84 -12.94
N HIS A 662 -27.12 2.76 -12.15
CA HIS A 662 -26.35 2.42 -10.95
C HIS A 662 -27.14 1.58 -9.94
N TYR A 663 -28.45 1.80 -9.81
CA TYR A 663 -29.30 1.06 -8.90
C TYR A 663 -29.54 -0.38 -9.39
N ALA A 664 -29.85 -0.56 -10.67
CA ALA A 664 -30.04 -1.89 -11.25
C ALA A 664 -28.74 -2.71 -11.23
N ALA A 665 -27.62 -2.10 -11.63
CA ALA A 665 -26.30 -2.72 -11.54
C ALA A 665 -25.94 -3.13 -10.10
N GLU A 666 -26.27 -2.29 -9.11
CA GLU A 666 -26.05 -2.64 -7.70
C GLU A 666 -26.89 -3.85 -7.28
N LYS A 667 -28.19 -3.88 -7.61
CA LYS A 667 -29.07 -5.00 -7.27
C LYS A 667 -28.61 -6.31 -7.87
N LEU A 668 -28.35 -6.34 -9.18
CA LEU A 668 -27.91 -7.55 -9.88
C LEU A 668 -26.60 -8.10 -9.30
N SER A 669 -25.65 -7.22 -9.00
CA SER A 669 -24.35 -7.62 -8.46
C SER A 669 -24.36 -8.18 -7.03
N HIS A 670 -25.43 -7.93 -6.28
CA HIS A 670 -25.57 -8.40 -4.90
C HIS A 670 -26.40 -9.70 -4.83
N LEU A 671 -26.88 -10.21 -5.97
CA LEU A 671 -27.44 -11.55 -6.04
C LEU A 671 -26.32 -12.58 -5.93
N VAL A 672 -26.44 -13.51 -4.98
CA VAL A 672 -25.58 -14.69 -4.85
C VAL A 672 -26.37 -15.87 -5.38
N CYS A 673 -26.10 -16.24 -6.63
CA CYS A 673 -26.94 -17.16 -7.38
C CYS A 673 -26.48 -18.60 -7.17
N LYS A 674 -27.34 -19.50 -6.68
CA LYS A 674 -27.05 -20.93 -6.62
C LYS A 674 -27.56 -21.59 -7.90
N HIS A 675 -26.63 -22.02 -8.76
CA HIS A 675 -26.92 -22.51 -10.12
C HIS A 675 -25.81 -23.45 -10.61
N HIS A 676 -26.13 -24.34 -11.55
CA HIS A 676 -25.16 -25.12 -12.32
C HIS A 676 -24.10 -24.23 -13.00
N ASN A 677 -22.81 -24.57 -12.86
CA ASN A 677 -21.74 -23.75 -13.42
C ASN A 677 -21.75 -23.77 -14.97
N GLU A 678 -21.64 -22.60 -15.60
CA GLU A 678 -21.71 -22.42 -17.06
C GLU A 678 -20.71 -23.31 -17.82
N TRP A 679 -19.54 -23.53 -17.24
CA TRP A 679 -18.46 -24.26 -17.89
C TRP A 679 -18.57 -25.78 -17.70
N ALA A 680 -19.60 -26.24 -16.97
CA ALA A 680 -19.86 -27.64 -16.63
C ALA A 680 -20.89 -28.32 -17.55
N TYR A 681 -21.41 -27.65 -18.58
CA TYR A 681 -22.39 -28.24 -19.51
C TYR A 681 -21.77 -29.17 -20.58
N GLY A 682 -20.51 -29.59 -20.41
CA GLY A 682 -19.88 -30.59 -21.27
C GLY A 682 -20.36 -32.02 -20.98
N GLY A 683 -19.75 -32.99 -21.70
CA GLY A 683 -19.91 -34.42 -21.45
C GLY A 683 -21.36 -34.87 -21.24
N GLN A 684 -21.67 -35.34 -20.03
CA GLN A 684 -23.00 -35.88 -19.71
C GLN A 684 -24.14 -34.83 -19.69
N TYR A 685 -23.82 -33.55 -19.55
CA TYR A 685 -24.81 -32.46 -19.47
C TYR A 685 -25.12 -31.84 -20.84
N LEU A 686 -24.30 -32.13 -21.85
CA LEU A 686 -24.41 -31.54 -23.19
C LEU A 686 -25.76 -31.84 -23.85
N SER A 687 -26.28 -33.07 -23.71
CA SER A 687 -27.56 -33.44 -24.33
C SER A 687 -28.73 -32.63 -23.77
N GLY A 688 -28.75 -32.36 -22.46
CA GLY A 688 -29.77 -31.54 -21.82
C GLY A 688 -29.72 -30.10 -22.34
N LEU A 689 -28.52 -29.51 -22.35
CA LEU A 689 -28.30 -28.17 -22.89
C LEU A 689 -28.71 -28.03 -24.37
N THR A 690 -28.39 -29.02 -25.21
CA THR A 690 -28.81 -28.99 -26.63
C THR A 690 -30.33 -29.08 -26.81
N ALA A 691 -31.05 -29.72 -25.88
CA ALA A 691 -32.51 -29.78 -25.90
C ALA A 691 -33.13 -28.43 -25.51
N GLU A 692 -32.56 -27.72 -24.52
CA GLU A 692 -32.97 -26.35 -24.18
C GLU A 692 -32.79 -25.40 -25.37
N LEU A 693 -31.66 -25.49 -26.08
CA LEU A 693 -31.39 -24.68 -27.28
C LEU A 693 -32.40 -24.97 -28.41
N GLU A 694 -32.72 -26.23 -28.64
CA GLU A 694 -33.74 -26.64 -29.63
C GLU A 694 -35.12 -26.06 -29.29
N GLN A 695 -35.50 -26.12 -28.02
CA GLN A 695 -36.77 -25.58 -27.54
C GLN A 695 -36.82 -24.06 -27.70
N PHE A 696 -35.72 -23.37 -27.38
CA PHE A 696 -35.61 -21.92 -27.56
C PHE A 696 -35.80 -21.51 -29.02
N TYR A 697 -35.08 -22.12 -29.96
CA TYR A 697 -35.22 -21.80 -31.38
C TYR A 697 -36.62 -22.10 -31.93
N THR A 698 -37.21 -23.24 -31.54
CA THR A 698 -38.56 -23.60 -31.95
C THR A 698 -39.55 -22.51 -31.52
N LYS A 699 -39.51 -22.10 -30.25
CA LYS A 699 -40.39 -21.03 -29.74
C LYS A 699 -40.12 -19.67 -30.39
N ALA A 700 -38.87 -19.31 -30.63
CA ALA A 700 -38.52 -18.06 -31.29
C ALA A 700 -39.10 -18.00 -32.71
N ILE A 701 -38.98 -19.09 -33.48
CA ILE A 701 -39.57 -19.19 -34.82
C ILE A 701 -41.10 -19.12 -34.75
N GLU A 702 -41.73 -19.78 -33.77
CA GLU A 702 -43.18 -19.72 -33.55
C GLU A 702 -43.66 -18.29 -33.22
N LYS A 703 -42.90 -17.55 -32.40
CA LYS A 703 -43.18 -16.14 -32.05
C LYS A 703 -43.06 -15.25 -33.30
N ASP A 704 -42.01 -15.40 -34.09
CA ASP A 704 -41.81 -14.66 -35.35
C ASP A 704 -42.87 -14.97 -36.42
N ALA A 705 -43.35 -16.22 -36.43
CA ALA A 705 -44.38 -16.68 -37.35
C ALA A 705 -45.74 -16.01 -37.10
N ASP A 706 -46.03 -15.54 -35.88
CA ASP A 706 -47.33 -14.96 -35.48
C ASP A 706 -48.51 -15.84 -35.93
N GLY A 707 -48.36 -17.16 -35.75
CA GLY A 707 -49.36 -18.17 -36.15
C GLY A 707 -49.52 -18.39 -37.67
N LYS A 708 -48.62 -17.86 -38.51
CA LYS A 708 -48.65 -18.02 -39.98
C LYS A 708 -47.51 -18.90 -40.47
N ALA A 709 -47.69 -19.54 -41.63
CA ALA A 709 -46.59 -20.26 -42.28
C ALA A 709 -45.53 -19.28 -42.81
N LEU A 710 -44.27 -19.49 -42.42
CA LEU A 710 -43.14 -18.70 -42.90
C LEU A 710 -42.68 -19.20 -44.28
N ALA A 711 -42.55 -18.29 -45.25
CA ALA A 711 -42.15 -18.63 -46.63
C ALA A 711 -40.72 -19.18 -46.73
N ASN A 712 -39.88 -18.91 -45.73
CA ASN A 712 -38.47 -19.29 -45.62
C ASN A 712 -38.21 -20.37 -44.55
N GLN A 713 -39.23 -21.15 -44.14
CA GLN A 713 -39.10 -22.15 -43.07
C GLN A 713 -37.91 -23.10 -43.26
N GLN A 714 -37.70 -23.62 -44.47
CA GLN A 714 -36.58 -24.53 -44.76
C GLN A 714 -35.21 -23.88 -44.55
N GLU A 715 -35.09 -22.57 -44.84
CA GLU A 715 -33.87 -21.80 -44.62
C GLU A 715 -33.64 -21.57 -43.12
N LEU A 716 -34.69 -21.25 -42.37
CA LEU A 716 -34.63 -21.09 -40.91
C LEU A 716 -34.25 -22.39 -40.21
N ASP A 717 -34.82 -23.52 -40.63
CA ASP A 717 -34.49 -24.84 -40.09
C ASP A 717 -33.02 -25.21 -40.36
N ALA A 718 -32.51 -24.88 -41.56
CA ALA A 718 -31.11 -25.09 -41.91
C ALA A 718 -30.17 -24.22 -41.06
N ILE A 719 -30.50 -22.93 -40.88
CA ILE A 719 -29.74 -22.01 -40.02
C ILE A 719 -29.78 -22.49 -38.56
N LYS A 720 -30.94 -22.93 -38.07
CA LYS A 720 -31.08 -23.49 -36.71
C LYS A 720 -30.14 -24.66 -36.51
N GLN A 721 -30.14 -25.63 -37.43
CA GLN A 721 -29.26 -26.79 -37.34
C GLN A 721 -27.77 -26.39 -37.40
N GLU A 722 -27.39 -25.48 -38.32
CA GLU A 722 -26.02 -24.95 -38.41
C GLU A 722 -25.57 -24.33 -37.07
N ARG A 723 -26.42 -23.48 -36.47
CA ARG A 723 -26.11 -22.79 -35.20
C ARG A 723 -26.03 -23.76 -34.03
N LYS A 724 -26.88 -24.79 -34.01
CA LYS A 724 -26.84 -25.85 -32.99
C LYS A 724 -25.56 -26.68 -33.09
N ASP A 725 -25.17 -27.09 -34.30
CA ASP A 725 -23.94 -27.86 -34.52
C ASP A 725 -22.70 -27.03 -34.12
N ALA A 726 -22.69 -25.74 -34.48
CA ALA A 726 -21.63 -24.82 -34.07
C ALA A 726 -21.58 -24.60 -32.56
N PHE A 727 -22.74 -24.47 -31.92
CA PHE A 727 -22.84 -24.36 -30.46
C PHE A 727 -22.31 -25.63 -29.77
N GLU A 728 -22.73 -26.82 -30.21
CA GLU A 728 -22.27 -28.09 -29.65
C GLU A 728 -20.74 -28.25 -29.80
N ALA A 729 -20.19 -27.92 -30.97
CA ALA A 729 -18.75 -27.95 -31.21
C ALA A 729 -18.00 -26.99 -30.29
N LYS A 730 -18.54 -25.78 -30.07
CA LYS A 730 -17.95 -24.77 -29.19
C LYS A 730 -18.00 -25.17 -27.71
N VAL A 731 -19.12 -25.74 -27.24
CA VAL A 731 -19.24 -26.23 -25.85
C VAL A 731 -18.20 -27.31 -25.56
N LYS A 732 -17.97 -28.24 -26.49
CA LYS A 732 -16.92 -29.27 -26.34
C LYS A 732 -15.52 -28.69 -26.17
N GLN A 733 -15.23 -27.55 -26.79
CA GLN A 733 -13.94 -26.86 -26.64
C GLN A 733 -13.83 -26.03 -25.36
N LEU A 734 -14.95 -25.49 -24.87
CA LEU A 734 -15.00 -24.58 -23.72
C LEU A 734 -15.27 -25.28 -22.39
N ALA A 735 -15.83 -26.48 -22.38
CA ALA A 735 -16.02 -27.27 -21.17
C ALA A 735 -14.67 -27.55 -20.49
N ILE A 736 -14.66 -27.43 -19.15
CA ILE A 736 -13.43 -27.59 -18.35
C ILE A 736 -13.59 -28.58 -17.19
N TRP A 737 -14.81 -28.83 -16.72
CA TRP A 737 -15.03 -29.49 -15.42
C TRP A 737 -14.57 -30.93 -15.36
N GLU A 738 -14.82 -31.73 -16.41
CA GLU A 738 -14.51 -33.17 -16.43
C GLU A 738 -12.99 -33.46 -16.52
N ASP A 739 -12.20 -32.48 -16.96
CA ASP A 739 -10.75 -32.61 -17.14
C ASP A 739 -9.94 -32.21 -15.87
N ILE A 740 -10.62 -31.70 -14.84
CA ILE A 740 -9.98 -31.28 -13.59
C ILE A 740 -9.83 -32.48 -12.67
N GLU A 741 -8.67 -32.60 -12.04
CA GLU A 741 -8.37 -33.70 -11.11
C GLU A 741 -8.84 -33.38 -9.68
N VAL A 742 -9.69 -34.22 -9.11
CA VAL A 742 -10.14 -34.11 -7.71
C VAL A 742 -9.01 -34.55 -6.78
N ARG A 743 -8.48 -33.62 -5.98
CA ARG A 743 -7.33 -33.85 -5.10
C ARG A 743 -7.56 -33.24 -3.72
N GLU A 744 -7.28 -34.01 -2.66
CA GLU A 744 -7.25 -33.52 -1.26
C GLU A 744 -5.93 -32.84 -0.91
N SER A 745 -4.89 -33.11 -1.69
CA SER A 745 -3.60 -32.44 -1.60
C SER A 745 -2.87 -32.55 -2.94
N SER A 746 -1.95 -31.63 -3.16
CA SER A 746 -1.01 -31.70 -4.27
C SER A 746 0.36 -31.32 -3.77
N TYR A 747 1.37 -31.36 -4.63
CA TYR A 747 2.67 -30.83 -4.30
C TYR A 747 2.93 -29.63 -5.17
N ARG A 748 3.72 -28.69 -4.64
CA ARG A 748 4.13 -27.50 -5.37
C ARG A 748 4.62 -27.93 -6.75
N THR A 749 4.01 -27.35 -7.77
CA THR A 749 4.48 -27.56 -9.14
C THR A 749 5.84 -26.86 -9.27
N LYS A 750 6.87 -27.64 -9.55
CA LYS A 750 8.24 -27.16 -9.72
C LYS A 750 8.67 -27.37 -11.15
N PHE A 751 9.45 -26.43 -11.63
CA PHE A 751 10.14 -26.62 -12.89
C PHE A 751 11.50 -27.24 -12.62
N ILE A 752 11.68 -28.49 -13.05
CA ILE A 752 12.93 -29.23 -12.89
C ILE A 752 13.45 -29.53 -14.29
N ASN A 753 14.52 -28.85 -14.68
CA ASN A 753 15.26 -29.08 -15.92
C ASN A 753 14.44 -29.05 -17.23
N GLY A 754 13.56 -28.07 -17.40
CA GLY A 754 12.82 -27.91 -18.66
C GLY A 754 11.41 -28.52 -18.66
N ALA A 755 11.00 -29.18 -17.57
CA ALA A 755 9.68 -29.77 -17.43
C ALA A 755 8.96 -29.28 -16.17
N LEU A 756 7.65 -29.04 -16.31
CA LEU A 756 6.75 -28.71 -15.21
C LEU A 756 6.33 -30.00 -14.51
N MET A 757 6.72 -30.16 -13.24
CA MET A 757 6.53 -31.40 -12.48
C MET A 757 5.80 -31.11 -11.18
N THR A 758 4.75 -31.88 -10.86
CA THR A 758 4.21 -31.98 -9.51
C THR A 758 5.09 -32.94 -8.71
N SER A 759 5.73 -32.44 -7.64
CA SER A 759 6.60 -33.22 -6.71
C SER A 759 5.76 -34.28 -5.94
N PRO A 760 6.33 -35.22 -5.14
CA PRO A 760 7.73 -35.56 -4.98
C PRO A 760 8.14 -36.44 -6.16
N VAL A 761 9.16 -36.01 -6.89
CA VAL A 761 9.79 -36.83 -7.93
C VAL A 761 10.26 -38.13 -7.27
N THR A 762 9.52 -39.22 -7.48
CA THR A 762 9.96 -40.55 -7.08
C THR A 762 11.25 -40.86 -7.84
N MET A 763 12.25 -41.43 -7.15
CA MET A 763 13.62 -41.66 -7.65
C MET A 763 13.66 -42.15 -9.12
N GLY A 764 13.74 -41.21 -10.06
CA GLY A 764 13.79 -41.43 -11.49
C GLY A 764 14.82 -40.50 -12.11
N GLY A 765 15.44 -40.92 -13.22
CA GLY A 765 16.36 -40.05 -13.94
C GLY A 765 15.60 -39.03 -14.79
N TYR A 766 16.16 -37.83 -14.93
CA TYR A 766 15.61 -36.69 -15.66
C TYR A 766 16.65 -36.13 -16.64
N LEU A 767 16.20 -35.49 -17.72
CA LEU A 767 17.08 -34.76 -18.65
C LEU A 767 17.44 -33.38 -18.08
N THR A 768 18.66 -32.91 -18.30
CA THR A 768 19.15 -31.58 -17.91
C THR A 768 20.03 -30.99 -19.01
N TYR A 769 19.93 -29.69 -19.26
CA TYR A 769 20.71 -29.00 -20.28
C TYR A 769 21.96 -28.38 -19.64
N LYS A 770 23.11 -29.03 -19.85
CA LYS A 770 24.40 -28.56 -19.32
C LYS A 770 25.41 -28.40 -20.45
N ALA A 771 26.14 -27.29 -20.44
CA ALA A 771 27.20 -26.99 -21.41
C ALA A 771 26.75 -27.18 -22.89
N GLY A 772 25.56 -26.68 -23.23
CA GLY A 772 25.05 -26.70 -24.60
C GLY A 772 24.47 -28.04 -25.08
N LYS A 773 24.28 -29.03 -24.19
CA LYS A 773 23.74 -30.35 -24.53
C LYS A 773 22.81 -30.90 -23.46
N TRP A 774 21.84 -31.70 -23.90
CA TRP A 774 20.94 -32.46 -23.03
C TRP A 774 21.64 -33.72 -22.50
N ILE A 775 21.66 -33.90 -21.19
CA ILE A 775 22.24 -35.07 -20.50
C ILE A 775 21.23 -35.65 -19.50
N TYR A 776 21.30 -36.96 -19.24
CA TYR A 776 20.40 -37.66 -18.32
C TYR A 776 21.05 -37.80 -16.93
N GLU A 777 20.37 -37.35 -15.87
CA GLU A 777 20.85 -37.35 -14.48
C GLU A 777 19.84 -37.97 -13.50
N ARG A 778 20.28 -38.39 -12.31
CA ARG A 778 19.41 -38.89 -11.21
C ARG A 778 19.49 -37.96 -10.01
N MET A 779 18.38 -37.79 -9.29
CA MET A 779 18.36 -37.04 -8.02
C MET A 779 19.35 -37.63 -7.01
N ALA A 780 20.05 -36.76 -6.28
CA ALA A 780 21.03 -37.15 -5.27
C ALA A 780 20.34 -37.66 -3.98
N TYR A 781 20.93 -38.66 -3.34
CA TYR A 781 20.48 -39.21 -2.07
C TYR A 781 20.65 -38.17 -0.95
N GLY A 782 19.56 -37.58 -0.44
CA GLY A 782 19.60 -36.64 0.70
C GLY A 782 18.66 -35.41 0.65
N ASP A 783 17.91 -35.18 -0.43
CA ASP A 783 16.95 -34.09 -0.49
C ASP A 783 15.77 -34.35 0.49
N LYS A 784 15.37 -33.34 1.29
CA LYS A 784 14.25 -33.46 2.23
C LYS A 784 12.96 -33.75 1.45
N LYS A 785 12.14 -34.69 1.93
CA LYS A 785 10.80 -34.93 1.38
C LYS A 785 10.00 -33.63 1.45
N GLU A 786 9.42 -33.26 0.32
CA GLU A 786 8.57 -32.10 0.21
C GLU A 786 7.21 -32.40 0.84
N GLU A 787 6.66 -31.44 1.58
CA GLU A 787 5.35 -31.58 2.22
C GLU A 787 4.25 -31.33 1.17
N ALA A 788 3.20 -32.14 1.21
CA ALA A 788 2.03 -31.93 0.37
C ALA A 788 1.29 -30.66 0.81
N ILE A 789 0.87 -29.86 -0.17
CA ILE A 789 0.02 -28.70 0.00
C ILE A 789 -1.44 -29.18 0.06
N PRO A 790 -2.17 -28.91 1.16
CA PRO A 790 -3.59 -29.22 1.23
C PRO A 790 -4.39 -28.47 0.17
N LEU A 791 -5.30 -29.19 -0.49
CA LEU A 791 -6.28 -28.67 -1.44
C LEU A 791 -7.68 -29.06 -0.99
N SER A 792 -8.68 -28.32 -1.45
CA SER A 792 -10.07 -28.70 -1.27
C SER A 792 -10.50 -29.47 -2.51
N PRO A 793 -11.22 -30.60 -2.37
CA PRO A 793 -11.73 -31.32 -3.52
C PRO A 793 -12.58 -30.40 -4.41
N PHE A 794 -12.25 -30.35 -5.70
CA PHE A 794 -13.01 -29.58 -6.69
C PHE A 794 -14.39 -30.25 -6.91
N PRO A 795 -15.51 -29.50 -6.97
CA PRO A 795 -16.86 -30.08 -6.86
C PRO A 795 -17.40 -30.66 -8.18
N ILE A 796 -16.64 -31.52 -8.86
CA ILE A 796 -17.00 -32.09 -10.17
C ILE A 796 -18.29 -32.91 -10.12
N ALA A 797 -18.53 -33.61 -9.02
CA ALA A 797 -19.72 -34.45 -8.85
C ALA A 797 -21.02 -33.64 -8.70
N ASN A 798 -20.93 -32.36 -8.33
CA ASN A 798 -22.08 -31.47 -8.21
C ASN A 798 -21.69 -30.05 -8.65
N PRO A 799 -21.82 -29.74 -9.96
CA PRO A 799 -21.50 -28.43 -10.50
C PRO A 799 -22.51 -27.33 -10.13
N VAL A 800 -23.55 -27.61 -9.33
CA VAL A 800 -24.45 -26.60 -8.76
C VAL A 800 -23.77 -25.94 -7.56
N VAL A 801 -23.35 -24.68 -7.75
CA VAL A 801 -22.53 -23.90 -6.82
C VAL A 801 -23.12 -22.51 -6.60
N TYR A 802 -22.65 -21.81 -5.57
CA TYR A 802 -22.98 -20.40 -5.35
C TYR A 802 -22.05 -19.51 -6.16
N HIS A 803 -22.62 -18.67 -7.00
CA HIS A 803 -21.94 -17.71 -7.85
C HIS A 803 -22.03 -16.33 -7.23
N PHE A 804 -20.93 -15.59 -7.32
CA PHE A 804 -20.86 -14.20 -6.92
C PHE A 804 -20.48 -13.35 -8.11
N HIS A 805 -21.09 -12.18 -8.19
CA HIS A 805 -20.58 -11.12 -9.04
C HIS A 805 -19.12 -10.77 -8.64
N PRO A 806 -18.11 -10.93 -9.52
CA PRO A 806 -16.70 -10.83 -9.12
C PRO A 806 -16.30 -9.47 -8.53
N VAL A 807 -16.80 -8.36 -9.08
CA VAL A 807 -16.49 -7.01 -8.58
C VAL A 807 -17.10 -6.76 -7.20
N ALA A 808 -18.41 -6.99 -7.04
CA ALA A 808 -19.09 -6.81 -5.76
C ALA A 808 -18.51 -7.71 -4.66
N PHE A 809 -18.14 -8.95 -5.00
CA PHE A 809 -17.42 -9.84 -4.09
C PHE A 809 -16.11 -9.21 -3.62
N VAL A 810 -15.24 -8.77 -4.54
CA VAL A 810 -13.96 -8.12 -4.21
C VAL A 810 -14.17 -6.87 -3.36
N GLU A 811 -15.15 -6.03 -3.70
CA GLU A 811 -15.48 -4.82 -2.92
C GLU A 811 -15.87 -5.14 -1.49
N GLN A 812 -16.75 -6.11 -1.30
CA GLN A 812 -17.18 -6.49 0.04
C GLN A 812 -16.04 -7.15 0.84
N MET A 813 -15.22 -7.99 0.19
CA MET A 813 -14.00 -8.55 0.80
C MET A 813 -12.99 -7.46 1.19
N MET A 814 -12.87 -6.37 0.40
CA MET A 814 -12.05 -5.22 0.75
C MET A 814 -12.61 -4.45 1.94
N ARG A 815 -13.93 -4.26 2.05
CA ARG A 815 -14.59 -3.59 3.19
C ARG A 815 -14.36 -4.33 4.50
N MET A 816 -14.28 -5.66 4.47
CA MET A 816 -14.01 -6.50 5.65
C MET A 816 -12.55 -6.50 6.09
N ARG A 817 -11.63 -5.82 5.40
CA ARG A 817 -10.21 -5.87 5.76
C ARG A 817 -9.95 -5.20 7.10
N VAL A 818 -9.82 -6.02 8.12
CA VAL A 818 -9.20 -5.65 9.39
C VAL A 818 -7.69 -5.50 9.16
N ILE A 819 -7.10 -4.49 9.80
CA ILE A 819 -5.64 -4.34 9.81
C ILE A 819 -5.00 -5.59 10.40
N SER A 820 -3.90 -6.08 9.83
CA SER A 820 -3.19 -7.21 10.43
C SER A 820 -2.53 -6.81 11.75
N ALA A 821 -2.23 -7.79 12.60
CA ALA A 821 -1.50 -7.54 13.84
C ALA A 821 -0.14 -6.86 13.55
N GLU A 822 0.52 -7.26 12.46
CA GLU A 822 1.81 -6.75 12.02
C GLU A 822 1.73 -5.30 11.57
N GLU A 823 0.73 -4.95 10.75
CA GLU A 823 0.50 -3.58 10.32
C GLU A 823 0.08 -2.69 11.47
N ALA A 824 -0.78 -3.19 12.37
CA ALA A 824 -1.20 -2.49 13.57
C ALA A 824 0.01 -2.18 14.47
N LYS A 825 0.95 -3.12 14.68
CA LYS A 825 2.19 -2.86 15.42
C LYS A 825 3.03 -1.77 14.75
N VAL A 826 3.22 -1.82 13.43
CA VAL A 826 4.02 -0.82 12.73
C VAL A 826 3.37 0.58 12.81
N ARG A 827 2.05 0.68 12.61
CA ARG A 827 1.33 1.95 12.78
C ARG A 827 1.35 2.46 14.21
N ALA A 828 1.16 1.58 15.19
CA ALA A 828 1.26 1.93 16.60
C ALA A 828 2.65 2.48 16.95
N TYR A 829 3.71 1.87 16.41
CA TYR A 829 5.07 2.36 16.56
C TYR A 829 5.25 3.74 15.91
N MET A 830 4.71 3.96 14.71
CA MET A 830 4.76 5.27 14.03
C MET A 830 4.01 6.35 14.83
N ARG A 831 2.82 6.04 15.37
CA ARG A 831 2.05 6.95 16.25
C ARG A 831 2.81 7.26 17.53
N MET A 832 3.41 6.26 18.16
CA MET A 832 4.26 6.42 19.34
C MET A 832 5.48 7.31 19.05
N LEU A 833 6.17 7.06 17.93
CA LEU A 833 7.32 7.88 17.51
C LEU A 833 6.95 9.36 17.43
N ARG A 834 5.77 9.67 16.91
CA ARG A 834 5.28 11.05 16.78
C ARG A 834 5.07 11.76 18.13
N ILE A 835 4.89 11.04 19.24
CA ILE A 835 4.91 11.63 20.59
C ILE A 835 6.29 12.22 20.86
N GLY A 836 7.34 11.46 20.54
CA GLY A 836 8.73 11.87 20.71
C GLY A 836 9.10 13.09 19.87
N GLU A 837 8.59 13.13 18.63
CA GLU A 837 8.79 14.22 17.67
C GLU A 837 7.87 15.43 17.90
N GLY A 838 6.92 15.35 18.84
CA GLY A 838 6.01 16.45 19.16
C GLY A 838 4.96 16.72 18.08
N THR A 839 4.64 15.73 17.27
CA THR A 839 3.70 15.83 16.13
C THR A 839 2.52 14.87 16.25
N GLY A 840 2.47 14.03 17.27
CA GLY A 840 1.44 13.00 17.48
C GLY A 840 0.14 13.55 18.03
N GLU A 841 -0.84 12.67 18.23
CA GLU A 841 -2.11 12.96 18.93
C GLU A 841 -1.92 13.14 20.45
N ILE A 842 -0.79 12.68 20.97
CA ILE A 842 -0.29 12.93 22.30
C ILE A 842 1.13 13.47 22.13
N ILE A 843 1.52 14.49 22.88
CA ILE A 843 2.88 15.05 22.86
C ILE A 843 3.41 15.24 24.28
N LYS A 844 4.75 15.27 24.39
CA LYS A 844 5.43 15.59 25.65
C LYS A 844 5.27 17.08 25.98
N SER A 845 4.92 17.35 27.22
CA SER A 845 4.97 18.66 27.87
C SER A 845 5.71 18.52 29.20
N PHE A 846 6.24 19.60 29.77
CA PHE A 846 7.03 19.60 31.01
C PHE A 846 6.28 20.28 32.16
N ASP A 847 5.88 19.53 33.17
CA ASP A 847 5.28 20.10 34.37
C ASP A 847 6.34 20.72 35.29
N GLU A 848 6.41 22.06 35.29
CA GLU A 848 7.38 22.82 36.09
C GLU A 848 7.14 22.68 37.59
N LYS A 849 5.93 22.32 38.04
CA LYS A 849 5.61 22.17 39.47
C LYS A 849 6.09 20.83 40.03
N THR A 850 5.95 19.76 39.27
CA THR A 850 6.40 18.42 39.68
C THR A 850 7.80 18.08 39.15
N ASN A 851 8.37 18.94 38.30
CA ASN A 851 9.66 18.77 37.62
C ASN A 851 9.68 17.45 36.80
N LYS A 852 8.55 17.11 36.17
CA LYS A 852 8.33 15.86 35.42
C LYS A 852 7.77 16.13 34.04
N VAL A 853 8.06 15.25 33.08
CA VAL A 853 7.39 15.24 31.78
C VAL A 853 5.98 14.70 31.95
N ILE A 854 4.99 15.38 31.37
CA ILE A 854 3.59 14.98 31.27
C ILE A 854 3.20 14.81 29.80
N TYR A 855 2.08 14.15 29.55
CA TYR A 855 1.57 13.87 28.21
C TYR A 855 0.23 14.58 28.01
N VAL A 856 0.11 15.37 26.95
CA VAL A 856 -1.09 16.16 26.63
C VAL A 856 -1.61 15.84 25.24
N THR A 857 -2.92 15.95 25.05
CA THR A 857 -3.57 15.77 23.74
C THR A 857 -3.10 16.85 22.76
N ASN A 858 -2.92 16.47 21.50
CA ASN A 858 -2.50 17.36 20.42
C ASN A 858 -3.24 17.03 19.12
N ASP A 859 -3.33 18.01 18.23
CA ASP A 859 -3.93 17.84 16.91
C ASP A 859 -3.00 17.03 16.00
N PHE A 860 -3.38 15.77 15.76
CA PHE A 860 -2.64 14.83 14.92
C PHE A 860 -2.43 15.35 13.49
N GLU A 861 -3.41 16.06 12.92
CA GLU A 861 -3.35 16.51 11.53
C GLU A 861 -2.33 17.65 11.34
N LYS A 862 -2.18 18.51 12.35
CA LYS A 862 -1.16 19.58 12.33
C LYS A 862 0.26 19.03 12.20
N GLY A 863 0.53 17.83 12.70
CA GLY A 863 1.85 17.18 12.65
C GLY A 863 2.43 17.11 11.24
N TYR A 864 1.61 16.81 10.22
CA TYR A 864 2.06 16.74 8.81
C TYR A 864 2.51 18.09 8.24
N THR A 865 2.10 19.18 8.87
CA THR A 865 2.44 20.56 8.48
C THR A 865 3.34 21.26 9.49
N THR A 866 3.93 20.52 10.42
CA THR A 866 4.80 21.06 11.48
C THR A 866 6.26 20.89 11.09
N ALA A 867 7.03 21.96 11.19
CA ALA A 867 8.47 21.98 11.07
C ALA A 867 9.13 22.34 12.40
N PHE A 868 10.44 22.20 12.45
CA PHE A 868 11.24 22.38 13.65
C PHE A 868 10.89 23.67 14.40
N GLY A 869 10.78 23.58 15.72
CA GLY A 869 10.37 24.70 16.58
C GLY A 869 8.89 25.06 16.49
N GLY A 870 8.04 24.22 15.88
CA GLY A 870 6.60 24.47 15.73
C GLY A 870 6.24 25.36 14.53
N ASN A 871 7.19 25.61 13.62
CA ASN A 871 6.93 26.37 12.40
C ASN A 871 5.94 25.64 11.48
N LYS A 872 5.15 26.37 10.69
CA LYS A 872 4.15 25.77 9.79
C LYS A 872 4.66 25.70 8.34
N ILE A 873 4.34 24.60 7.66
CA ILE A 873 4.49 24.45 6.21
C ILE A 873 3.11 24.38 5.55
N SER A 874 2.96 25.05 4.41
CA SER A 874 1.69 25.14 3.66
C SER A 874 1.72 24.40 2.33
N ASP A 875 2.89 24.29 1.72
CA ASP A 875 3.11 23.54 0.49
C ASP A 875 3.60 22.12 0.85
N LEU A 876 2.87 21.12 0.36
CA LEU A 876 3.16 19.69 0.55
C LEU A 876 3.48 19.00 -0.79
N SER A 877 3.68 19.77 -1.87
CA SER A 877 4.14 19.22 -3.14
C SER A 877 5.54 18.60 -3.01
N ASP A 878 6.38 19.11 -2.10
CA ASP A 878 7.69 18.55 -1.76
C ASP A 878 8.13 18.99 -0.34
N HIS A 879 9.23 18.41 0.18
CA HIS A 879 9.82 18.82 1.45
C HIS A 879 10.22 20.31 1.42
N PRO A 880 10.00 21.10 2.49
CA PRO A 880 10.18 22.57 2.47
C PRO A 880 11.63 23.05 2.25
N ARG A 881 12.62 22.18 2.50
CA ARG A 881 14.08 22.45 2.42
C ARG A 881 14.54 23.73 3.12
N LYS A 882 13.81 24.15 4.15
CA LYS A 882 14.07 25.37 4.91
C LYS A 882 14.67 25.03 6.26
N ASN A 883 15.68 25.80 6.68
CA ASN A 883 16.24 25.73 8.03
C ASN A 883 15.47 26.69 8.95
N TYR A 884 14.95 26.18 10.06
CA TYR A 884 14.11 26.91 11.02
C TYR A 884 14.89 27.24 12.30
N GLY A 885 16.07 27.86 12.16
CA GLY A 885 16.85 28.31 13.32
C GLY A 885 17.62 27.20 14.03
N GLY A 886 18.17 26.25 13.29
CA GLY A 886 19.07 25.21 13.80
C GLY A 886 18.81 23.81 13.26
N SER A 887 17.65 23.59 12.63
CA SER A 887 17.28 22.32 12.02
C SER A 887 16.33 22.55 10.84
N SER A 888 16.38 21.65 9.86
CA SER A 888 15.45 21.64 8.73
C SER A 888 14.40 20.52 8.82
N ALA A 889 14.22 19.95 10.02
CA ALA A 889 13.24 18.93 10.29
C ALA A 889 11.82 19.41 9.96
N ALA A 890 11.07 18.62 9.21
CA ALA A 890 9.70 18.92 8.84
C ALA A 890 8.80 17.69 8.73
N GLY A 891 7.49 17.94 8.83
CA GLY A 891 6.44 16.94 8.72
C GLY A 891 6.26 16.09 9.98
N ALA A 892 5.36 15.12 9.86
CA ALA A 892 4.95 14.25 10.97
C ALA A 892 6.13 13.50 11.61
N TYR A 893 7.16 13.17 10.83
CA TYR A 893 8.32 12.40 11.29
C TYR A 893 9.60 13.22 11.39
N GLN A 894 9.49 14.56 11.35
CA GLN A 894 10.59 15.50 11.50
C GLN A 894 11.78 15.17 10.57
N VAL A 895 11.47 14.93 9.30
CA VAL A 895 12.43 14.55 8.26
C VAL A 895 13.36 15.72 7.97
N MET A 896 14.66 15.48 7.91
CA MET A 896 15.67 16.50 7.56
C MET A 896 15.83 16.63 6.04
N THR A 897 16.21 17.82 5.57
CA THR A 897 16.49 18.08 4.14
C THR A 897 17.50 17.10 3.55
N TYR A 898 18.63 16.88 4.22
CA TYR A 898 19.66 15.96 3.73
C TYR A 898 19.20 14.49 3.74
N THR A 899 18.21 14.14 4.56
CA THR A 899 17.62 12.79 4.58
C THR A 899 16.63 12.62 3.43
N TRP A 900 15.82 13.64 3.16
CA TRP A 900 14.89 13.65 2.04
C TRP A 900 15.63 13.61 0.70
N ASP A 901 16.70 14.40 0.57
CA ASP A 901 17.49 14.55 -0.66
C ASP A 901 18.66 13.54 -0.77
N ASP A 902 18.82 12.63 0.19
CA ASP A 902 19.83 11.56 0.09
C ASP A 902 19.61 10.74 -1.19
N THR A 903 20.66 10.51 -1.96
CA THR A 903 20.56 9.87 -3.27
C THR A 903 19.99 8.45 -3.19
N ASN A 904 20.38 7.67 -2.17
CA ASN A 904 19.90 6.31 -2.02
C ASN A 904 18.44 6.29 -1.57
N LEU A 905 18.07 7.14 -0.60
CA LEU A 905 16.69 7.24 -0.12
C LEU A 905 15.75 7.82 -1.18
N SER A 906 16.22 8.74 -2.02
CA SER A 906 15.44 9.30 -3.15
C SER A 906 15.10 8.23 -4.19
N LEU A 907 16.05 7.35 -4.56
CA LEU A 907 15.77 6.19 -5.41
C LEU A 907 14.75 5.22 -4.78
N LYS A 908 14.76 5.07 -3.45
CA LYS A 908 13.75 4.26 -2.74
C LYS A 908 12.39 4.96 -2.70
N ARG A 909 12.34 6.28 -2.56
CA ARG A 909 11.08 7.07 -2.65
C ARG A 909 10.42 6.85 -4.01
N GLU A 910 11.19 6.98 -5.09
CA GLU A 910 10.70 6.72 -6.46
C GLU A 910 10.18 5.28 -6.61
N LYS A 911 10.94 4.28 -6.14
CA LYS A 911 10.52 2.88 -6.16
C LYS A 911 9.17 2.63 -5.46
N HIS A 912 8.88 3.37 -4.40
CA HIS A 912 7.67 3.24 -3.59
C HIS A 912 6.60 4.29 -3.92
N ASN A 913 6.69 4.93 -5.10
CA ASN A 913 5.74 5.93 -5.59
C ASN A 913 5.53 7.12 -4.63
N ILE A 914 6.58 7.56 -3.95
CA ILE A 914 6.58 8.71 -3.03
C ILE A 914 7.09 9.94 -3.78
N ASN A 915 6.18 10.66 -4.45
CA ASN A 915 6.49 11.78 -5.35
C ASN A 915 6.16 13.17 -4.77
N SER A 916 5.68 13.25 -3.54
CA SER A 916 5.33 14.50 -2.87
C SER A 916 5.61 14.44 -1.36
N PHE A 917 5.33 15.53 -0.64
CA PHE A 917 5.37 15.58 0.82
C PHE A 917 3.95 15.57 1.42
N SER A 918 2.99 14.96 0.72
CA SER A 918 1.63 14.73 1.19
C SER A 918 1.60 13.87 2.47
N LYS A 919 0.45 13.83 3.16
CA LYS A 919 0.30 13.09 4.43
C LYS A 919 0.63 11.60 4.27
N GLU A 920 0.03 10.94 3.28
CA GLU A 920 0.34 9.53 2.95
C GLU A 920 1.82 9.36 2.55
N SER A 921 2.40 10.31 1.80
CA SER A 921 3.81 10.24 1.38
C SER A 921 4.77 10.36 2.57
N GLN A 922 4.45 11.18 3.57
CA GLN A 922 5.23 11.27 4.80
C GLN A 922 5.18 9.94 5.59
N ASP A 923 4.00 9.31 5.70
CA ASP A 923 3.83 8.00 6.34
C ASP A 923 4.65 6.92 5.63
N LYS A 924 4.52 6.84 4.29
CA LYS A 924 5.30 5.91 3.46
C LYS A 924 6.79 6.17 3.56
N PHE A 925 7.22 7.43 3.62
CA PHE A 925 8.64 7.75 3.74
C PHE A 925 9.21 7.37 5.10
N CYS A 926 8.42 7.45 6.18
CA CYS A 926 8.81 6.92 7.47
C CYS A 926 9.11 5.41 7.39
N ILE A 927 8.30 4.64 6.65
CA ILE A 927 8.58 3.22 6.38
C ILE A 927 9.86 3.03 5.54
N VAL A 928 10.11 3.88 4.54
CA VAL A 928 11.37 3.90 3.78
C VAL A 928 12.56 4.11 4.72
N LEU A 929 12.48 5.04 5.67
CA LEU A 929 13.52 5.25 6.67
C LEU A 929 13.71 4.01 7.56
N MET A 930 12.63 3.42 8.07
CA MET A 930 12.70 2.23 8.89
C MET A 930 13.36 1.06 8.15
N LYS A 931 13.10 0.89 6.85
CA LYS A 931 13.60 -0.23 6.05
C LYS A 931 15.01 -0.03 5.50
N TYR A 932 15.32 1.18 5.02
CA TYR A 932 16.51 1.41 4.19
C TYR A 932 17.59 2.27 4.87
N HIS A 933 17.33 2.87 6.02
CA HIS A 933 18.36 3.62 6.73
C HIS A 933 19.52 2.70 7.15
N ALA A 934 20.75 3.19 6.99
CA ALA A 934 21.96 2.41 7.26
C ALA A 934 21.97 1.86 8.70
N GLY A 935 22.14 0.54 8.82
CA GLY A 935 22.15 -0.18 10.10
C GLY A 935 20.77 -0.46 10.72
N CYS A 936 19.69 -0.26 9.95
CA CYS A 936 18.31 -0.49 10.40
C CYS A 936 17.55 -1.56 9.58
N SER A 937 18.25 -2.44 8.86
CA SER A 937 17.61 -3.43 7.97
C SER A 937 16.61 -4.37 8.66
N GLU A 938 16.78 -4.63 9.97
CA GLU A 938 15.90 -5.50 10.77
C GLU A 938 14.79 -4.71 11.52
N PHE A 939 14.67 -3.39 11.32
CA PHE A 939 13.85 -2.56 12.20
C PHE A 939 12.37 -2.97 12.17
N ILE A 940 11.79 -3.08 10.98
CA ILE A 940 10.39 -3.46 10.81
C ILE A 940 10.17 -4.90 11.31
N ASP A 941 11.10 -5.83 11.04
CA ASP A 941 11.01 -7.21 11.54
C ASP A 941 10.94 -7.29 13.06
N LEU A 942 11.71 -6.44 13.77
CA LEU A 942 11.69 -6.36 15.22
C LEU A 942 10.33 -5.83 15.73
N ILE A 943 9.77 -4.83 15.06
CA ILE A 943 8.43 -4.29 15.42
C ILE A 943 7.36 -5.36 15.21
N ILE A 944 7.37 -6.04 14.07
CA ILE A 944 6.44 -7.13 13.72
C ILE A 944 6.47 -8.25 14.78
N LYS A 945 7.68 -8.63 15.23
CA LYS A 945 7.89 -9.63 16.29
C LYS A 945 7.48 -9.15 17.69
N GLY A 946 7.13 -7.87 17.86
CA GLY A 946 6.84 -7.28 19.17
C GLY A 946 8.09 -6.98 19.99
N GLU A 947 9.29 -7.04 19.41
CA GLU A 947 10.56 -6.70 20.09
C GLU A 947 10.77 -5.18 20.11
N ILE A 948 9.79 -4.41 20.62
CA ILE A 948 9.71 -2.95 20.50
C ILE A 948 10.90 -2.23 21.14
N GLU A 949 11.29 -2.62 22.37
CA GLU A 949 12.44 -2.02 23.03
C GLU A 949 13.72 -2.18 22.18
N LYS A 950 13.93 -3.36 21.61
CA LYS A 950 15.11 -3.65 20.79
C LYS A 950 15.04 -2.89 19.46
N ALA A 951 13.86 -2.82 18.84
CA ALA A 951 13.61 -2.02 17.64
C ALA A 951 13.99 -0.55 17.87
N THR A 952 13.53 0.04 18.98
CA THR A 952 13.82 1.42 19.37
C THR A 952 15.30 1.65 19.66
N ARG A 953 15.93 0.82 20.50
CA ARG A 953 17.34 1.03 20.88
C ARG A 953 18.30 0.80 19.73
N LYS A 954 18.09 -0.25 18.94
CA LYS A 954 19.01 -0.66 17.88
C LYS A 954 18.87 0.20 16.63
N CYS A 955 17.63 0.52 16.25
CA CYS A 955 17.31 1.13 14.97
C CYS A 955 16.65 2.50 15.12
N GLY A 956 15.53 2.62 15.83
CA GLY A 956 14.79 3.88 15.96
C GLY A 956 15.64 5.05 16.44
N SER A 957 16.44 4.86 17.49
CA SER A 957 17.34 5.87 18.05
C SER A 957 18.53 6.26 17.15
N ARG A 958 18.70 5.61 15.98
CA ARG A 958 19.66 6.01 14.94
C ARG A 958 19.06 6.91 13.86
N ILE A 959 17.74 7.06 13.86
CA ILE A 959 17.00 7.86 12.88
C ILE A 959 16.42 9.08 13.58
N TRP A 960 15.77 8.86 14.73
CA TRP A 960 15.06 9.89 15.48
C TRP A 960 15.73 10.17 16.81
N ALA A 961 16.05 11.45 17.03
CA ALA A 961 16.75 11.89 18.23
C ALA A 961 15.90 11.80 19.50
N SER A 962 14.57 11.81 19.34
CA SER A 962 13.61 11.67 20.44
C SER A 962 13.53 10.26 21.03
N LEU A 963 14.17 9.26 20.43
CA LEU A 963 14.10 7.88 20.87
C LEU A 963 15.32 7.47 21.73
N PRO A 964 15.10 6.69 22.81
CA PRO A 964 16.16 6.32 23.74
C PRO A 964 17.07 5.22 23.17
N CYS A 965 18.38 5.39 23.34
CA CYS A 965 19.39 4.41 22.92
C CYS A 965 19.91 3.59 24.09
N LYS A 966 20.40 4.24 25.16
CA LYS A 966 20.94 3.61 26.37
C LYS A 966 20.31 4.20 27.62
N GLY A 967 19.63 3.38 28.41
CA GLY A 967 18.69 3.88 29.43
C GLY A 967 17.63 4.74 28.75
N ASP A 968 17.38 5.93 29.28
CA ASP A 968 16.45 6.92 28.70
C ASP A 968 17.15 8.02 27.90
N ASN A 969 18.44 7.85 27.58
CA ASN A 969 19.22 8.88 26.89
C ASN A 969 19.20 8.71 25.37
N SER A 970 19.11 9.84 24.64
CA SER A 970 19.30 9.88 23.19
C SER A 970 20.73 9.52 22.79
N ARG A 971 20.87 8.97 21.57
CA ARG A 971 22.16 8.81 20.89
C ARG A 971 22.78 10.15 20.51
N TYR A 972 21.95 11.14 20.23
CA TYR A 972 22.38 12.43 19.72
C TYR A 972 22.73 13.37 20.86
N LYS A 973 23.75 14.19 20.66
CA LYS A 973 24.16 15.21 21.62
C LYS A 973 23.93 16.60 21.03
N PHE A 974 23.49 17.52 21.87
CA PHE A 974 23.46 18.94 21.57
C PHE A 974 24.32 19.66 22.62
N LYS A 975 25.30 20.46 22.16
CA LYS A 975 26.29 21.13 23.03
C LYS A 975 26.96 20.19 24.05
N GLY A 976 27.30 18.96 23.63
CA GLY A 976 27.99 17.96 24.44
C GLY A 976 27.12 17.13 25.40
N LYS A 977 25.83 17.49 25.59
CA LYS A 977 24.88 16.73 26.42
C LYS A 977 23.91 15.90 25.55
N PRO A 978 23.48 14.70 25.99
CA PRO A 978 22.44 13.94 25.28
C PRO A 978 21.18 14.78 25.07
N GLN A 979 20.57 14.67 23.90
CA GLN A 979 19.26 15.29 23.65
C GLN A 979 18.17 14.59 24.47
N PRO A 980 17.07 15.29 24.81
CA PRO A 980 15.93 14.67 25.48
C PRO A 980 15.32 13.56 24.62
N ALA A 981 15.22 12.36 25.18
CA ALA A 981 14.49 11.25 24.58
C ALA A 981 13.25 10.92 25.42
N THR A 982 12.24 10.34 24.79
CA THR A 982 11.10 9.74 25.50
C THR A 982 11.61 8.55 26.31
N PRO A 983 11.31 8.45 27.61
CA PRO A 983 11.71 7.30 28.43
C PRO A 983 11.24 5.98 27.82
N MET A 984 12.03 4.91 27.95
CA MET A 984 11.68 3.63 27.31
C MET A 984 10.36 3.05 27.84
N LYS A 985 10.07 3.26 29.12
CA LYS A 985 8.80 2.84 29.72
C LYS A 985 7.60 3.45 28.98
N ASP A 986 7.64 4.76 28.76
CA ASP A 986 6.54 5.49 28.11
C ASP A 986 6.44 5.13 26.62
N VAL A 987 7.57 4.87 25.97
CA VAL A 987 7.60 4.31 24.59
C VAL A 987 6.78 3.02 24.51
N LEU A 988 6.98 2.09 25.44
CA LEU A 988 6.27 0.82 25.46
C LEU A 988 4.78 1.00 25.83
N GLU A 989 4.46 1.82 26.84
CA GLU A 989 3.07 2.06 27.25
C GLU A 989 2.24 2.74 26.15
N HIS A 990 2.80 3.74 25.47
CA HIS A 990 2.12 4.40 24.35
C HIS A 990 2.02 3.50 23.12
N PHE A 991 3.04 2.68 22.86
CA PHE A 991 2.97 1.67 21.81
C PHE A 991 1.78 0.72 22.06
N GLU A 992 1.67 0.14 23.25
CA GLU A 992 0.59 -0.80 23.59
C GLU A 992 -0.79 -0.14 23.49
N LYS A 993 -0.93 1.10 23.96
CA LYS A 993 -2.17 1.88 23.79
C LYS A 993 -2.53 1.99 22.30
N PHE A 994 -1.60 2.48 21.48
CA PHE A 994 -1.88 2.69 20.07
C PHE A 994 -2.04 1.38 19.30
N TYR A 995 -1.41 0.30 19.73
CA TYR A 995 -1.60 -1.02 19.13
C TYR A 995 -3.03 -1.51 19.31
N ASN A 996 -3.57 -1.39 20.52
CA ASN A 996 -4.98 -1.70 20.77
C ASN A 996 -5.92 -0.77 19.99
N ASP A 997 -5.61 0.54 19.93
CA ASP A 997 -6.37 1.49 19.12
C ASP A 997 -6.38 1.08 17.63
N GLU A 998 -5.25 0.71 17.04
CA GLU A 998 -5.17 0.24 15.65
C GLU A 998 -5.97 -1.05 15.42
N LEU A 999 -5.91 -2.03 16.34
CA LEU A 999 -6.70 -3.27 16.26
C LEU A 999 -8.22 -3.01 16.33
N GLU A 1000 -8.63 -1.99 17.09
CA GLU A 1000 -10.01 -1.48 17.17
C GLU A 1000 -10.35 -0.51 16.01
N GLY A 1001 -9.45 -0.37 15.04
CA GLY A 1001 -9.59 0.51 13.89
C GLY A 1001 -9.74 2.00 14.26
N LYS A 1002 -9.26 2.41 15.43
CA LYS A 1002 -9.17 3.80 15.89
C LYS A 1002 -7.80 4.35 15.45
N THR A 1003 -7.75 4.90 14.25
CA THR A 1003 -6.50 5.43 13.68
C THR A 1003 -6.69 6.83 13.13
N ASN A 1004 -5.64 7.64 13.27
CA ASN A 1004 -5.53 8.95 12.63
C ASN A 1004 -4.57 8.92 11.42
N MET A 1005 -3.97 7.76 11.12
CA MET A 1005 -2.95 7.60 10.07
C MET A 1005 -3.55 7.71 8.66
N HIS A 1006 -2.75 8.19 7.69
CA HIS A 1006 -3.15 8.25 6.27
C HIS A 1006 -2.59 7.07 5.47
N LEU A 1007 -1.76 6.24 6.11
CA LEU A 1007 -1.25 4.99 5.56
C LEU A 1007 -2.37 3.98 5.35
N LYS A 1008 -2.50 3.42 4.14
CA LYS A 1008 -3.57 2.47 3.78
C LYS A 1008 -3.32 1.06 4.34
N ASN A 1009 -4.38 0.27 4.53
CA ASN A 1009 -4.23 -1.14 4.95
C ASN A 1009 -3.57 -1.94 3.81
N GLY A 1010 -2.71 -2.90 4.15
CA GLY A 1010 -1.90 -3.65 3.18
C GLY A 1010 -0.58 -2.97 2.77
N PHE A 1011 -0.20 -1.85 3.43
CA PHE A 1011 1.00 -1.09 3.05
C PHE A 1011 2.30 -1.88 3.21
N LEU A 1012 2.40 -2.79 4.19
CA LEU A 1012 3.64 -3.52 4.46
C LEU A 1012 4.07 -4.40 3.28
N ASN A 1013 3.11 -4.88 2.49
CA ASN A 1013 3.36 -5.66 1.27
C ASN A 1013 4.06 -4.81 0.20
N GLU A 1014 3.73 -3.50 0.08
CA GLU A 1014 4.44 -2.57 -0.82
C GLU A 1014 5.94 -2.51 -0.48
N PHE A 1015 6.28 -2.75 0.79
CA PHE A 1015 7.65 -2.78 1.28
C PHE A 1015 8.24 -4.19 1.35
N GLY A 1016 7.60 -5.21 0.77
CA GLY A 1016 8.12 -6.59 0.68
C GLY A 1016 8.11 -7.36 2.00
N TYR A 1017 7.12 -7.09 2.86
CA TYR A 1017 6.79 -7.94 4.00
C TYR A 1017 5.48 -8.65 3.69
N ASP A 1018 5.56 -9.97 3.57
CA ASP A 1018 4.40 -10.85 3.54
C ASP A 1018 4.31 -11.47 4.94
N TYR A 1019 3.23 -11.16 5.67
CA TYR A 1019 3.00 -11.56 7.05
C TYR A 1019 1.82 -12.53 7.17
#